data_AF-A0A4S2JQL3-F1
#
_entry.id   AF-A0A4S2JQL3-F1
#
_cell.length_a   1.000
_cell.length_b   1.000
_cell.length_c   1.000
_cell.angle_alpha   90.00
_cell.angle_beta   90.00
_cell.angle_gamma   90.00
#
_symmetry.space_group_name_H-M   'P 1'
#
loop_
_entity.id
_entity.type
_entity.pdbx_description
1 polymer ?
#
loop_
_entity_poly.entity_id
_entity_poly.type
_entity_poly.pdbx_seq_one_letter_code
_entity_poly.pdbx_strand_id
1 'polypeptide(L)'
;MVNNTDNSTAVPIAKETADDTNRNPEITYGIDDIPPWYLCLFMALQHYLTMIGAIVSIPFILTPALCMAEDDPARSHVISTMIFVTGIVTLIQTTVGCRLPLVQGGTISFLVPTLAILNLPQWECPRPEILEEMSHENRTELWQIRMRELSGAIAVSALFQVIIGFGGIVGYLLKFITPLTIVPTVSLVGLSLFENAADAASQHWGIAAGTIILLTTCSQILVNVPFPFVLLTIIVMWIICAILTVTDTLPFGHPARSDSKLRIINDSPWFRVPYPGQWGVPTVTLSGVLGMLAGVLACTVESISYYPTTARMCGAPPPPVHAINRGIGIEGLGTMLAGLWGSGNGTNTFGENVGTIGVTKVGSRRVIQWACFLMILQGVISKFGAVFIIIPEPIVGGIFCVMFGMICAFGLSALQYVNLNSSRNLFILGLSMFFPLVLSKWLIKHQGTIQTGNAVVDSVFTVLLSTTILVGGLLGCLLDNIIPGNARDRGLEAWSKEMELTSDVTDKKTDEGSGVEYVRNTFDFPCGMNLLRRWKWTSHVPFLPTYQKFTDENIVNDEAVGVVLEEVDCDADVEADDDNIQYHLYAVNRDDNTVAYKVMHVSNNDREDNELSIATPVNNTVQVLTSPLNGQLYVLSNGNDVVTSESARVVPSVAKLQIEGSQNIVTTVKKRDERRRVTHNEVERRRRDKISNWISKLANLLAECDPENVNKEGDVKSNLEPQSKGGILARAYEYITELREAPEKLAQSLDESAQLMEEVKNLRQVVNQLKDENSKLKAQISKQDDVTLGDSHRSR
;
A
#
# COMPACT_ATOMS: atom_id res chain seq x y z
N MET A 1 -2.72 -58.00 42.86
CA MET A 1 -3.99 -57.58 42.27
C MET A 1 -3.79 -56.22 41.62
N VAL A 2 -3.69 -56.22 40.29
CA VAL A 2 -4.10 -55.21 39.29
C VAL A 2 -3.60 -53.74 39.42
N ASN A 3 -2.60 -53.43 38.57
CA ASN A 3 -2.39 -52.27 37.66
C ASN A 3 -2.33 -50.84 38.24
N ASN A 4 -1.47 -49.91 37.79
CA ASN A 4 -0.28 -49.89 36.92
C ASN A 4 0.43 -48.55 37.21
N THR A 5 1.74 -48.49 37.01
CA THR A 5 2.63 -47.33 37.18
C THR A 5 2.40 -46.23 36.13
N ASP A 6 2.67 -44.97 36.47
CA ASP A 6 3.72 -44.16 35.82
C ASP A 6 3.92 -42.77 36.46
N ASN A 7 5.19 -42.45 36.75
CA ASN A 7 5.71 -41.16 37.20
C ASN A 7 6.03 -40.29 35.96
N SER A 8 5.59 -39.03 35.95
CA SER A 8 6.22 -37.99 35.13
C SER A 8 6.18 -36.63 35.81
N THR A 9 7.34 -36.00 35.81
CA THR A 9 7.74 -34.75 36.46
C THR A 9 7.10 -33.50 35.86
N ALA A 10 6.75 -32.56 36.74
CA ALA A 10 6.09 -31.29 36.43
C ALA A 10 6.97 -30.28 35.67
N VAL A 11 6.38 -29.60 34.69
CA VAL A 11 6.88 -28.39 34.01
C VAL A 11 5.92 -27.23 34.34
N PRO A 12 6.40 -26.03 34.72
CA PRO A 12 5.52 -24.93 35.09
C PRO A 12 4.87 -24.28 33.87
N ILE A 13 3.55 -24.11 33.94
CA ILE A 13 2.68 -23.51 32.93
C ILE A 13 2.90 -21.99 32.90
N ALA A 14 3.30 -21.45 31.75
CA ALA A 14 3.35 -20.02 31.48
C ALA A 14 1.92 -19.47 31.31
N LYS A 15 1.66 -18.30 31.91
CA LYS A 15 0.41 -17.57 31.82
C LYS A 15 0.15 -17.11 30.38
N GLU A 16 -0.93 -17.59 29.77
CA GLU A 16 -1.53 -16.99 28.58
C GLU A 16 -2.11 -15.61 28.93
N THR A 17 -1.60 -14.57 28.26
CA THR A 17 -2.25 -13.26 28.19
C THR A 17 -3.26 -13.30 27.05
N ALA A 18 -4.54 -13.21 27.39
CA ALA A 18 -5.63 -13.07 26.45
C ALA A 18 -5.65 -11.64 25.87
N ASP A 19 -5.02 -11.44 24.70
CA ASP A 19 -5.27 -10.27 23.83
C ASP A 19 -4.78 -10.50 22.37
N ASP A 20 -5.10 -11.66 21.78
CA ASP A 20 -4.57 -12.06 20.45
C ASP A 20 -5.65 -12.41 19.41
N THR A 21 -6.89 -11.94 19.57
CA THR A 21 -8.01 -12.33 18.69
C THR A 21 -8.19 -11.46 17.43
N ASN A 22 -7.21 -10.64 17.02
CA ASN A 22 -7.39 -9.79 15.83
C ASN A 22 -6.14 -9.48 14.98
N ARG A 23 -5.27 -10.46 14.72
CA ARG A 23 -4.24 -10.36 13.66
C ARG A 23 -4.27 -11.54 12.68
N ASN A 24 -4.84 -11.28 11.50
CA ASN A 24 -4.51 -11.71 10.13
C ASN A 24 -4.15 -13.20 9.80
N PRO A 25 -4.52 -13.67 8.59
CA PRO A 25 -4.59 -15.11 8.24
C PRO A 25 -3.23 -15.81 8.32
N GLU A 26 -3.16 -16.86 9.16
CA GLU A 26 -2.18 -17.94 9.24
C GLU A 26 -0.87 -17.74 8.42
N ILE A 27 0.04 -16.88 8.91
CA ILE A 27 1.39 -16.72 8.35
C ILE A 27 2.30 -17.81 8.94
N THR A 28 3.04 -18.54 8.10
CA THR A 28 3.94 -19.62 8.55
C THR A 28 5.24 -19.09 9.16
N TYR A 29 5.82 -18.05 8.54
CA TYR A 29 6.98 -17.34 9.09
C TYR A 29 6.80 -15.84 8.91
N GLY A 30 6.75 -15.12 10.02
CA GLY A 30 6.68 -13.67 10.08
C GLY A 30 8.01 -12.98 9.71
N ILE A 31 7.97 -11.65 9.65
CA ILE A 31 9.09 -10.81 9.21
C ILE A 31 10.37 -10.97 10.03
N ASP A 32 10.24 -11.14 11.34
CA ASP A 32 11.35 -11.24 12.29
C ASP A 32 11.76 -12.68 12.61
N ASP A 33 11.02 -13.66 12.09
CA ASP A 33 11.30 -15.07 12.33
C ASP A 33 12.59 -15.51 11.64
N ILE A 34 13.28 -16.45 12.29
CA ILE A 34 14.53 -17.04 11.80
C ILE A 34 14.29 -18.55 11.61
N PRO A 35 13.86 -18.98 10.41
CA PRO A 35 13.74 -20.39 10.12
C PRO A 35 15.10 -21.10 10.22
N PRO A 36 15.14 -22.42 10.44
CA PRO A 36 16.37 -23.20 10.38
C PRO A 36 17.14 -22.98 9.08
N TRP A 37 18.47 -22.98 9.13
CA TRP A 37 19.31 -22.58 7.98
C TRP A 37 19.06 -23.40 6.70
N TYR A 38 18.74 -24.70 6.82
CA TYR A 38 18.45 -25.58 5.68
C TYR A 38 17.11 -25.23 5.04
N LEU A 39 16.10 -24.89 5.85
CA LEU A 39 14.79 -24.47 5.36
C LEU A 39 14.88 -23.08 4.76
N CYS A 40 15.64 -22.17 5.39
CA CYS A 40 15.98 -20.87 4.82
C CYS A 40 16.59 -21.00 3.43
N LEU A 41 17.53 -21.93 3.23
CA LEU A 41 18.15 -22.15 1.94
C LEU A 41 17.14 -22.64 0.89
N PHE A 42 16.26 -23.57 1.25
CA PHE A 42 15.23 -24.08 0.34
C PHE A 42 14.21 -22.99 -0.04
N MET A 43 13.70 -22.25 0.94
CA MET A 43 12.76 -21.14 0.71
C MET A 43 13.45 -20.00 -0.04
N ALA A 44 14.72 -19.70 0.25
CA ALA A 44 15.51 -18.71 -0.47
C ALA A 44 15.66 -19.07 -1.94
N LEU A 45 15.93 -20.34 -2.23
CA LEU A 45 15.98 -20.85 -3.59
C LEU A 45 14.61 -20.71 -4.26
N GLN A 46 13.51 -21.01 -3.56
CA GLN A 46 12.16 -20.83 -4.09
C GLN A 46 11.88 -19.36 -4.47
N HIS A 47 12.08 -18.41 -3.56
CA HIS A 47 11.92 -16.97 -3.86
C HIS A 47 12.83 -16.53 -5.01
N TYR A 48 14.09 -16.97 -4.99
CA TYR A 48 15.02 -16.65 -6.06
C TYR A 48 14.53 -17.15 -7.43
N LEU A 49 14.09 -18.40 -7.50
CA LEU A 49 13.63 -19.05 -8.73
C LEU A 49 12.32 -18.47 -9.26
N THR A 50 11.45 -17.90 -8.42
CA THR A 50 10.23 -17.24 -8.92
C THR A 50 10.53 -15.93 -9.64
N MET A 51 11.59 -15.22 -9.25
CA MET A 51 11.97 -13.93 -9.86
C MET A 51 12.90 -14.06 -11.06
N ILE A 52 13.48 -15.24 -11.26
CA ILE A 52 14.51 -15.45 -12.28
C ILE A 52 13.99 -15.17 -13.71
N GLY A 53 12.72 -15.48 -13.97
CA GLY A 53 12.08 -15.21 -15.25
C GLY A 53 12.07 -13.71 -15.57
N ALA A 54 11.69 -12.89 -14.60
CA ALA A 54 11.69 -11.43 -14.74
C ALA A 54 13.13 -10.89 -14.92
N ILE A 55 14.10 -11.37 -14.14
CA ILE A 55 15.49 -10.91 -14.25
C ILE A 55 16.08 -11.25 -15.62
N VAL A 56 15.81 -12.46 -16.12
CA VAL A 56 16.33 -12.94 -17.41
C VAL A 56 15.61 -12.28 -18.59
N SER A 57 14.33 -11.90 -18.44
CA SER A 57 13.54 -11.25 -19.49
C SER A 57 14.15 -9.96 -20.02
N ILE A 58 14.71 -9.14 -19.14
CA ILE A 58 15.19 -7.81 -19.46
C ILE A 58 16.39 -7.87 -20.41
N PRO A 59 17.46 -8.63 -20.13
CA PRO A 59 18.56 -8.82 -21.08
C PRO A 59 18.09 -9.37 -22.43
N PHE A 60 17.10 -10.27 -22.47
CA PHE A 60 16.57 -10.78 -23.73
C PHE A 60 15.99 -9.68 -24.64
N ILE A 61 15.39 -8.63 -24.06
CA ILE A 61 14.86 -7.50 -24.83
C ILE A 61 15.94 -6.41 -25.04
N LEU A 62 16.81 -6.20 -24.05
CA LEU A 62 17.82 -5.15 -24.07
C LEU A 62 18.96 -5.45 -25.04
N THR A 63 19.50 -6.68 -25.05
CA THR A 63 20.71 -6.96 -25.83
C THR A 63 20.49 -6.87 -27.35
N PRO A 64 19.36 -7.31 -27.94
CA PRO A 64 19.07 -7.03 -29.34
C PRO A 64 18.97 -5.52 -29.63
N ALA A 65 18.35 -4.75 -28.73
CA ALA A 65 18.27 -3.29 -28.88
C ALA A 65 19.63 -2.59 -28.78
N LEU A 66 20.62 -3.20 -28.12
CA LEU A 66 22.02 -2.74 -28.10
C LEU A 66 22.81 -3.13 -29.36
N CYS A 67 22.19 -3.80 -30.33
CA CYS A 67 22.83 -4.38 -31.52
C CYS A 67 23.82 -5.52 -31.19
N MET A 68 23.59 -6.25 -30.09
CA MET A 68 24.39 -7.43 -29.72
C MET A 68 23.87 -8.67 -30.45
N ALA A 69 24.79 -9.51 -30.94
CA ALA A 69 24.43 -10.78 -31.58
C ALA A 69 23.78 -11.75 -30.59
N GLU A 70 22.86 -12.60 -31.04
CA GLU A 70 22.14 -13.55 -30.18
C GLU A 70 23.04 -14.64 -29.57
N ASP A 71 24.11 -14.98 -30.28
CA ASP A 71 25.09 -15.99 -29.91
C ASP A 71 26.33 -15.41 -29.20
N ASP A 72 26.33 -14.11 -28.89
CA ASP A 72 27.44 -13.44 -28.23
C ASP A 72 27.54 -13.87 -26.74
N PRO A 73 28.70 -14.41 -26.29
CA PRO A 73 28.93 -14.69 -24.87
C PRO A 73 28.75 -13.48 -23.94
N ALA A 74 28.89 -12.25 -24.44
CA ALA A 74 28.68 -11.02 -23.68
C ALA A 74 27.25 -10.90 -23.12
N ARG A 75 26.25 -11.51 -23.77
CA ARG A 75 24.89 -11.59 -23.21
C ARG A 75 24.89 -12.25 -21.83
N SER A 76 25.72 -13.29 -21.64
CA SER A 76 25.82 -14.02 -20.37
C SER A 76 26.41 -13.14 -19.28
N HIS A 77 27.33 -12.25 -19.66
CA HIS A 77 27.97 -11.30 -18.76
C HIS A 77 26.98 -10.23 -18.29
N VAL A 78 26.12 -9.73 -19.17
CA VAL A 78 25.06 -8.77 -18.80
C VAL A 78 24.09 -9.40 -17.81
N ILE A 79 23.60 -10.62 -18.08
CA ILE A 79 22.71 -11.35 -17.16
C ILE A 79 23.39 -11.58 -15.80
N SER A 80 24.65 -12.06 -15.81
CA SER A 80 25.40 -12.33 -14.59
C SER A 80 25.61 -11.06 -13.76
N THR A 81 25.91 -9.94 -14.42
CA THR A 81 26.05 -8.62 -13.79
C THR A 81 24.75 -8.16 -13.17
N MET A 82 23.64 -8.31 -13.89
CA MET A 82 22.33 -7.91 -13.40
C MET A 82 21.92 -8.70 -12.15
N ILE A 83 22.11 -10.03 -12.16
CA ILE A 83 21.85 -10.89 -10.99
C ILE A 83 22.76 -10.53 -9.82
N PHE A 84 24.05 -10.28 -10.08
CA PHE A 84 25.02 -9.88 -9.06
C PHE A 84 24.62 -8.58 -8.36
N VAL A 85 24.31 -7.52 -9.13
CA VAL A 85 23.91 -6.23 -8.57
C VAL A 85 22.58 -6.35 -7.83
N THR A 86 21.60 -7.04 -8.41
CA THR A 86 20.30 -7.35 -7.78
C THR A 86 20.49 -7.98 -6.39
N GLY A 87 21.41 -8.94 -6.25
CA GLY A 87 21.74 -9.55 -4.96
C GLY A 87 22.35 -8.56 -3.95
N ILE A 88 23.26 -7.69 -4.39
CA ILE A 88 23.85 -6.65 -3.53
C ILE A 88 22.79 -5.66 -3.06
N VAL A 89 21.99 -5.13 -3.99
CA VAL A 89 20.97 -4.11 -3.69
C VAL A 89 19.89 -4.68 -2.78
N THR A 90 19.44 -5.91 -3.03
CA THR A 90 18.47 -6.58 -2.16
C THR A 90 19.03 -6.79 -0.75
N LEU A 91 20.31 -7.15 -0.63
CA LEU A 91 20.96 -7.30 0.67
C LEU A 91 20.96 -5.97 1.42
N ILE A 92 21.29 -4.85 0.76
CA ILE A 92 21.26 -3.51 1.37
C ILE A 92 19.83 -3.11 1.73
N GLN A 93 18.85 -3.38 0.87
CA GLN A 93 17.44 -3.02 1.08
C GLN A 93 16.82 -3.75 2.28
N THR A 94 17.09 -5.04 2.41
CA THR A 94 16.58 -5.88 3.50
C THR A 94 17.31 -5.66 4.83
N THR A 95 18.55 -5.17 4.80
CA THR A 95 19.35 -4.93 6.02
C THR A 95 19.23 -3.50 6.54
N VAL A 96 19.41 -2.51 5.67
CA VAL A 96 19.51 -1.08 6.01
C VAL A 96 18.39 -0.26 5.39
N GLY A 97 17.85 -0.65 4.23
CA GLY A 97 16.76 0.06 3.53
C GLY A 97 15.41 -0.03 4.24
N CYS A 98 14.36 -0.36 3.51
CA CYS A 98 13.02 -0.50 4.11
C CYS A 98 12.98 -1.60 5.20
N ARG A 99 13.92 -2.56 5.16
CA ARG A 99 13.95 -3.75 6.04
C ARG A 99 12.68 -4.59 5.99
N LEU A 100 11.91 -4.51 4.91
CA LEU A 100 10.91 -5.51 4.54
C LEU A 100 11.58 -6.62 3.71
N PRO A 101 10.99 -7.82 3.59
CA PRO A 101 11.49 -8.92 2.74
C PRO A 101 11.25 -8.62 1.24
N LEU A 102 11.72 -7.47 0.78
CA LEU A 102 11.58 -6.98 -0.58
C LEU A 102 12.81 -7.37 -1.38
N VAL A 103 12.60 -7.99 -2.54
CA VAL A 103 13.67 -8.23 -3.51
C VAL A 103 13.75 -7.06 -4.47
N GLN A 104 14.96 -6.54 -4.62
CA GLN A 104 15.29 -5.47 -5.57
C GLN A 104 15.93 -6.09 -6.79
N GLY A 105 15.41 -5.81 -7.98
CA GLY A 105 16.03 -6.25 -9.22
C GLY A 105 15.72 -5.40 -10.41
N GLY A 106 16.29 -5.78 -11.55
CA GLY A 106 16.14 -4.96 -12.75
C GLY A 106 14.68 -4.87 -13.17
N THR A 107 14.29 -3.70 -13.66
CA THR A 107 12.88 -3.38 -13.86
C THR A 107 12.54 -3.05 -15.31
N ILE A 108 11.34 -3.46 -15.67
CA ILE A 108 10.76 -3.20 -16.98
C ILE A 108 10.46 -1.69 -17.16
N SER A 109 10.23 -0.97 -16.05
CA SER A 109 9.99 0.48 -16.05
C SER A 109 11.15 1.29 -16.63
N PHE A 110 12.39 0.77 -16.61
CA PHE A 110 13.54 1.37 -17.29
C PHE A 110 13.72 0.90 -18.74
N LEU A 111 13.10 -0.21 -19.13
CA LEU A 111 13.22 -0.74 -20.49
C LEU A 111 12.49 0.15 -21.50
N VAL A 112 11.32 0.67 -21.15
CA VAL A 112 10.56 1.60 -22.01
C VAL A 112 11.36 2.86 -22.38
N PRO A 113 11.89 3.64 -21.42
CA PRO A 113 12.74 4.80 -21.76
C PRO A 113 14.06 4.37 -22.42
N THR A 114 14.61 3.20 -22.09
CA THR A 114 15.81 2.66 -22.77
C THR A 114 15.56 2.45 -24.27
N LEU A 115 14.46 1.79 -24.64
CA LEU A 115 14.09 1.57 -26.04
C LEU A 115 13.81 2.91 -26.74
N ALA A 116 13.17 3.87 -26.06
CA ALA A 116 12.97 5.20 -26.61
C ALA A 116 14.30 5.94 -26.89
N ILE A 117 15.30 5.81 -26.01
CA ILE A 117 16.63 6.39 -26.22
C ILE A 117 17.37 5.70 -27.37
N LEU A 118 17.31 4.36 -27.43
CA LEU A 118 17.98 3.58 -28.48
C LEU A 118 17.36 3.76 -29.86
N ASN A 119 16.09 4.16 -29.94
CA ASN A 119 15.41 4.52 -31.18
C ASN A 119 15.73 5.94 -31.69
N LEU A 120 16.53 6.73 -30.97
CA LEU A 120 17.00 8.01 -31.47
C LEU A 120 17.96 7.80 -32.66
N PRO A 121 17.98 8.69 -33.67
CA PRO A 121 18.77 8.50 -34.89
C PRO A 121 20.27 8.25 -34.67
N GLN A 122 20.84 8.80 -33.59
CA GLN A 122 22.25 8.61 -33.23
C GLN A 122 22.56 7.23 -32.61
N TRP A 123 21.55 6.53 -32.07
CA TRP A 123 21.68 5.27 -31.34
C TRP A 123 21.07 4.08 -32.08
N GLU A 124 20.30 4.35 -33.15
CA GLU A 124 19.66 3.32 -33.97
C GLU A 124 20.67 2.27 -34.47
N CYS A 125 20.25 1.01 -34.51
CA CYS A 125 21.12 -0.05 -35.00
C CYS A 125 21.33 0.09 -36.52
N PRO A 126 22.56 -0.11 -37.02
CA PRO A 126 22.80 -0.25 -38.45
C PRO A 126 21.98 -1.40 -39.05
N ARG A 127 21.74 -1.35 -40.37
CA ARG A 127 21.04 -2.44 -41.06
C ARG A 127 21.77 -3.78 -40.86
N PRO A 128 21.04 -4.91 -40.83
CA PRO A 128 21.63 -6.24 -40.59
C PRO A 128 22.80 -6.58 -41.52
N GLU A 129 22.70 -6.19 -42.81
CA GLU A 129 23.74 -6.38 -43.83
C GLU A 129 25.09 -5.77 -43.40
N ILE A 130 25.07 -4.56 -42.85
CA ILE A 130 26.26 -3.85 -42.40
C ILE A 130 26.81 -4.47 -41.11
N LEU A 131 25.93 -4.98 -40.24
CA LEU A 131 26.32 -5.64 -38.99
C LEU A 131 27.04 -6.97 -39.27
N GLU A 132 26.61 -7.70 -40.29
CA GLU A 132 27.20 -8.99 -40.69
C GLU A 132 28.58 -8.80 -41.35
N GLU A 133 28.78 -7.72 -42.12
CA GLU A 133 30.07 -7.39 -42.75
C GLU A 133 31.11 -6.82 -41.77
N MET A 134 30.68 -6.42 -40.58
CA MET A 134 31.54 -5.76 -39.59
C MET A 134 32.44 -6.75 -38.83
N SER A 135 33.68 -6.34 -38.52
CA SER A 135 34.60 -7.13 -37.69
C SER A 135 34.05 -7.35 -36.27
N HIS A 136 34.43 -8.46 -35.64
CA HIS A 136 34.00 -8.77 -34.26
C HIS A 136 34.35 -7.67 -33.24
N GLU A 137 35.49 -7.00 -33.40
CA GLU A 137 35.91 -5.90 -32.52
C GLU A 137 34.98 -4.68 -32.66
N ASN A 138 34.70 -4.26 -33.90
CA ASN A 138 33.81 -3.13 -34.16
C ASN A 138 32.38 -3.43 -33.70
N ARG A 139 31.90 -4.68 -33.85
CA ARG A 139 30.60 -5.11 -33.32
C ARG A 139 30.55 -5.04 -31.80
N THR A 140 31.66 -5.42 -31.15
CA THR A 140 31.77 -5.36 -29.69
C THR A 140 31.76 -3.92 -29.19
N GLU A 141 32.50 -3.04 -29.85
CA GLU A 141 32.52 -1.62 -29.53
C GLU A 141 31.15 -0.96 -29.75
N LEU A 142 30.44 -1.33 -30.81
CA LEU A 142 29.13 -0.80 -31.18
C LEU A 142 28.10 -0.92 -30.04
N TRP A 143 27.97 -2.11 -29.46
CA TRP A 143 27.03 -2.33 -28.35
C TRP A 143 27.57 -1.76 -27.02
N GLN A 144 28.89 -1.79 -26.81
CA GLN A 144 29.50 -1.24 -25.60
C GLN A 144 29.31 0.27 -25.47
N ILE A 145 29.42 1.03 -26.56
CA ILE A 145 29.19 2.49 -26.53
C ILE A 145 27.74 2.79 -26.12
N ARG A 146 26.75 2.07 -26.69
CA ARG A 146 25.34 2.21 -26.30
C ARG A 146 25.13 1.83 -24.84
N MET A 147 25.77 0.76 -24.39
CA MET A 147 25.71 0.32 -23.01
C MET A 147 26.29 1.37 -22.04
N ARG A 148 27.40 2.04 -22.40
CA ARG A 148 28.00 3.14 -21.61
C ARG A 148 27.06 4.33 -21.48
N GLU A 149 26.35 4.68 -22.56
CA GLU A 149 25.38 5.77 -22.54
C GLU A 149 24.19 5.47 -21.63
N LEU A 150 23.59 4.29 -21.76
CA LEU A 150 22.49 3.87 -20.89
C LEU A 150 22.96 3.81 -19.42
N SER A 151 24.12 3.23 -19.18
CA SER A 151 24.71 3.08 -17.84
C SER A 151 24.94 4.44 -17.18
N GLY A 152 25.47 5.42 -17.91
CA GLY A 152 25.69 6.77 -17.39
C GLY A 152 24.39 7.53 -17.18
N ALA A 153 23.45 7.45 -18.14
CA ALA A 153 22.12 8.05 -18.01
C ALA A 153 21.36 7.52 -16.79
N ILE A 154 21.36 6.20 -16.56
CA ILE A 154 20.75 5.54 -15.39
C ILE A 154 21.43 5.98 -14.10
N ALA A 155 22.77 5.97 -14.07
CA ALA A 155 23.51 6.32 -12.85
C ALA A 155 23.24 7.78 -12.41
N VAL A 156 23.18 8.71 -13.37
CA VAL A 156 22.91 10.12 -13.07
C VAL A 156 21.43 10.36 -12.76
N SER A 157 20.49 9.73 -13.47
CA SER A 157 19.06 9.88 -13.16
C SER A 157 18.72 9.31 -11.78
N ALA A 158 19.38 8.23 -11.37
CA ALA A 158 19.19 7.60 -10.06
C ALA A 158 19.55 8.52 -8.88
N LEU A 159 20.47 9.47 -9.07
CA LEU A 159 20.79 10.47 -8.04
C LEU A 159 19.55 11.27 -7.62
N PHE A 160 18.62 11.50 -8.54
CA PHE A 160 17.35 12.16 -8.24
C PHE A 160 16.50 11.32 -7.28
N GLN A 161 16.45 10.00 -7.49
CA GLN A 161 15.76 9.05 -6.60
C GLN A 161 16.39 9.04 -5.20
N VAL A 162 17.72 9.03 -5.14
CA VAL A 162 18.49 9.09 -3.88
C VAL A 162 18.15 10.36 -3.10
N ILE A 163 18.11 11.51 -3.78
CA ILE A 163 17.78 12.81 -3.20
C ILE A 163 16.33 12.82 -2.72
N ILE A 164 15.37 12.32 -3.50
CA ILE A 164 13.96 12.27 -3.10
C ILE A 164 13.75 11.35 -1.89
N GLY A 165 14.36 10.17 -1.91
CA GLY A 165 14.26 9.18 -0.84
C GLY A 165 14.87 9.68 0.46
N PHE A 166 16.17 9.99 0.47
CA PHE A 166 16.84 10.46 1.69
C PHE A 166 16.47 11.90 2.09
N GLY A 167 16.03 12.73 1.15
CA GLY A 167 15.52 14.08 1.43
C GLY A 167 14.12 14.10 2.03
N GLY A 168 13.42 12.96 2.09
CA GLY A 168 12.09 12.86 2.68
C GLY A 168 10.96 13.47 1.84
N ILE A 169 11.24 13.78 0.56
CA ILE A 169 10.29 14.41 -0.36
C ILE A 169 9.16 13.43 -0.73
N VAL A 170 9.39 12.11 -0.60
CA VAL A 170 8.37 11.08 -0.84
C VAL A 170 7.11 11.33 -0.01
N GLY A 171 7.24 11.73 1.26
CA GLY A 171 6.09 12.04 2.12
C GLY A 171 5.22 13.20 1.61
N TYR A 172 5.80 14.14 0.84
CA TYR A 172 5.06 15.20 0.16
C TYR A 172 4.46 14.70 -1.17
N LEU A 173 5.21 13.93 -1.95
CA LEU A 173 4.74 13.30 -3.19
C LEU A 173 3.51 12.40 -2.99
N LEU A 174 3.45 11.67 -1.87
CA LEU A 174 2.31 10.81 -1.50
C LEU A 174 0.98 11.57 -1.38
N LYS A 175 1.00 12.91 -1.19
CA LYS A 175 -0.22 13.72 -1.18
C LYS A 175 -0.80 13.94 -2.57
N PHE A 176 0.03 13.93 -3.61
CA PHE A 176 -0.37 14.16 -5.00
C PHE A 176 -0.59 12.87 -5.78
N ILE A 177 0.12 11.81 -5.40
CA ILE A 177 0.01 10.49 -6.04
C ILE A 177 -1.26 9.81 -5.54
N THR A 178 -2.29 9.82 -6.37
CA THR A 178 -3.56 9.14 -6.10
C THR A 178 -3.59 7.76 -6.77
N PRO A 179 -4.48 6.84 -6.36
CA PRO A 179 -4.67 5.58 -7.07
C PRO A 179 -4.96 5.77 -8.58
N LEU A 180 -5.66 6.84 -8.95
CA LEU A 180 -5.91 7.24 -10.35
C LEU A 180 -4.64 7.61 -11.13
N THR A 181 -3.56 7.96 -10.44
CA THR A 181 -2.23 8.20 -11.04
C THR A 181 -1.42 6.91 -11.11
N ILE A 182 -1.51 6.06 -10.08
CA ILE A 182 -0.76 4.80 -9.98
C ILE A 182 -1.19 3.84 -11.09
N VAL A 183 -2.49 3.71 -11.34
CA VAL A 183 -3.05 2.76 -12.32
C VAL A 183 -2.45 2.95 -13.71
N PRO A 184 -2.55 4.13 -14.38
CA PRO A 184 -1.94 4.31 -15.70
C PRO A 184 -0.43 4.20 -15.67
N THR A 185 0.23 4.64 -14.59
CA THR A 185 1.69 4.52 -14.48
C THR A 185 2.13 3.05 -14.49
N VAL A 186 1.55 2.21 -13.64
CA VAL A 186 1.99 0.82 -13.46
C VAL A 186 1.44 -0.08 -14.57
N SER A 187 0.16 0.07 -14.97
CA SER A 187 -0.42 -0.78 -16.00
C SER A 187 0.20 -0.58 -17.39
N LEU A 188 0.63 0.66 -17.71
CA LEU A 188 1.29 0.94 -18.98
C LEU A 188 2.70 0.35 -19.08
N VAL A 189 3.37 0.05 -17.95
CA VAL A 189 4.64 -0.69 -17.97
C VAL A 189 4.44 -2.03 -18.68
N GLY A 190 3.47 -2.83 -18.23
CA GLY A 190 3.15 -4.12 -18.84
C GLY A 190 2.58 -4.00 -20.25
N LEU A 191 1.63 -3.07 -20.47
CA LEU A 191 0.97 -2.91 -21.76
C LEU A 191 1.91 -2.42 -22.87
N SER A 192 2.95 -1.65 -22.55
CA SER A 192 3.85 -1.07 -23.57
C SER A 192 4.76 -2.08 -24.27
N LEU A 193 4.94 -3.28 -23.72
CA LEU A 193 5.86 -4.31 -24.24
C LEU A 193 5.15 -5.48 -24.92
N PHE A 194 3.88 -5.31 -25.26
CA PHE A 194 3.11 -6.36 -25.91
C PHE A 194 3.69 -6.75 -27.28
N GLU A 195 4.31 -5.82 -28.02
CA GLU A 195 4.95 -6.08 -29.32
C GLU A 195 6.15 -7.04 -29.13
N ASN A 196 7.02 -6.79 -28.14
CA ASN A 196 8.14 -7.68 -27.83
C ASN A 196 7.69 -9.08 -27.40
N ALA A 197 6.61 -9.18 -26.61
CA ALA A 197 6.03 -10.47 -26.24
C ALA A 197 5.47 -11.21 -27.46
N ALA A 198 4.77 -10.51 -28.35
CA ALA A 198 4.22 -11.06 -29.58
C ALA A 198 5.32 -11.55 -30.53
N ASP A 199 6.38 -10.76 -30.73
CA ASP A 199 7.50 -11.12 -31.61
C ASP A 199 8.22 -12.38 -31.11
N ALA A 200 8.50 -12.48 -29.80
CA ALA A 200 9.12 -13.65 -29.20
C ALA A 200 8.19 -14.89 -29.24
N ALA A 201 6.89 -14.73 -29.00
CA ALA A 201 5.92 -15.82 -29.08
C ALA A 201 5.70 -16.30 -30.53
N SER A 202 5.76 -15.38 -31.50
CA SER A 202 5.55 -15.66 -32.92
C SER A 202 6.58 -16.59 -33.52
N GLN A 203 7.76 -16.72 -32.90
CA GLN A 203 8.81 -17.66 -33.30
C GLN A 203 8.31 -19.12 -33.29
N HIS A 204 7.40 -19.48 -32.36
CA HIS A 204 6.67 -20.75 -32.41
C HIS A 204 5.45 -20.74 -31.48
N TRP A 205 4.27 -20.40 -32.01
CA TRP A 205 3.03 -20.31 -31.24
C TRP A 205 2.67 -21.57 -30.43
N GLY A 206 2.95 -22.77 -30.95
CA GLY A 206 2.66 -24.01 -30.22
C GLY A 206 3.43 -24.17 -28.91
N ILE A 207 4.69 -23.71 -28.87
CA ILE A 207 5.56 -23.81 -27.68
C ILE A 207 5.22 -22.67 -26.72
N ALA A 208 5.01 -21.46 -27.26
CA ALA A 208 4.56 -20.31 -26.47
C ALA A 208 3.21 -20.58 -25.79
N ALA A 209 2.21 -21.08 -26.53
CA ALA A 209 0.91 -21.46 -25.99
C ALA A 209 1.01 -22.61 -24.98
N GLY A 210 1.83 -23.64 -25.26
CA GLY A 210 2.11 -24.71 -24.31
C GLY A 210 2.72 -24.20 -23.01
N THR A 211 3.63 -23.22 -23.10
CA THR A 211 4.24 -22.54 -21.94
C THR A 211 3.18 -21.77 -21.15
N ILE A 212 2.31 -20.99 -21.81
CA ILE A 212 1.22 -20.24 -21.15
C ILE A 212 0.24 -21.18 -20.44
N ILE A 213 -0.21 -22.25 -21.12
CA ILE A 213 -1.15 -23.22 -20.57
C ILE A 213 -0.55 -23.93 -19.37
N LEU A 214 0.69 -24.41 -19.49
CA LEU A 214 1.36 -25.12 -18.40
C LEU A 214 1.62 -24.18 -17.21
N LEU A 215 2.06 -22.94 -17.47
CA LEU A 215 2.28 -21.93 -16.44
C LEU A 215 0.98 -21.61 -15.69
N THR A 216 -0.12 -21.42 -16.43
CA THR A 216 -1.44 -21.13 -15.86
C THR A 216 -1.98 -22.31 -15.06
N THR A 217 -1.87 -23.52 -15.60
CA THR A 217 -2.30 -24.76 -14.92
C THR A 217 -1.53 -24.95 -13.63
N CYS A 218 -0.20 -24.89 -13.68
CA CYS A 218 0.64 -25.08 -12.51
C CYS A 218 0.45 -23.96 -11.47
N SER A 219 0.28 -22.71 -11.89
CA SER A 219 0.12 -21.57 -10.97
C SER A 219 -1.28 -21.44 -10.37
N GLN A 220 -2.35 -21.73 -11.11
CA GLN A 220 -3.74 -21.43 -10.70
C GLN A 220 -4.51 -22.68 -10.27
N ILE A 221 -4.14 -23.87 -10.76
CA ILE A 221 -4.86 -25.12 -10.47
C ILE A 221 -4.14 -25.95 -9.39
N LEU A 222 -2.81 -25.92 -9.36
CA LEU A 222 -2.00 -26.69 -8.38
C LEU A 222 -1.59 -25.85 -7.15
N VAL A 223 -2.39 -24.85 -6.75
CA VAL A 223 -2.07 -23.88 -5.67
C VAL A 223 -1.74 -24.55 -4.32
N ASN A 224 -2.32 -25.72 -4.04
CA ASN A 224 -2.14 -26.42 -2.76
C ASN A 224 -0.83 -27.23 -2.65
N VAL A 225 0.01 -27.21 -3.68
CA VAL A 225 1.28 -27.94 -3.70
C VAL A 225 2.42 -26.92 -3.55
N PRO A 226 3.26 -27.01 -2.50
CA PRO A 226 4.32 -26.03 -2.24
C PRO A 226 5.55 -26.29 -3.14
N PHE A 227 5.40 -26.10 -4.45
CA PHE A 227 6.47 -26.30 -5.43
C PHE A 227 6.63 -25.07 -6.34
N PRO A 228 7.86 -24.66 -6.73
CA PRO A 228 8.10 -23.52 -7.61
C PRO A 228 7.66 -23.81 -9.06
N PHE A 229 6.36 -23.62 -9.32
CA PHE A 229 5.71 -23.98 -10.57
C PHE A 229 6.21 -23.24 -11.81
N VAL A 230 6.59 -21.96 -11.67
CA VAL A 230 7.11 -21.15 -12.79
C VAL A 230 8.37 -21.78 -13.38
N LEU A 231 9.33 -22.18 -12.53
CA LEU A 231 10.55 -22.84 -13.00
C LEU A 231 10.25 -24.23 -13.58
N LEU A 232 9.35 -24.99 -12.95
CA LEU A 232 8.96 -26.31 -13.46
C LEU A 232 8.42 -26.20 -14.89
N THR A 233 7.59 -25.20 -15.18
CA THR A 233 7.09 -24.93 -16.53
C THR A 233 8.22 -24.70 -17.53
N ILE A 234 9.22 -23.86 -17.16
CA ILE A 234 10.39 -23.58 -18.02
C ILE A 234 11.17 -24.87 -18.27
N ILE A 235 11.46 -25.64 -17.23
CA ILE A 235 12.23 -26.90 -17.34
C ILE A 235 11.48 -27.90 -18.22
N VAL A 236 10.17 -28.10 -18.01
CA VAL A 236 9.37 -29.04 -18.78
C VAL A 236 9.30 -28.62 -20.25
N MET A 237 9.03 -27.36 -20.53
CA MET A 237 8.99 -26.86 -21.91
C MET A 237 10.37 -26.90 -22.57
N TRP A 238 11.44 -26.68 -21.81
CA TRP A 238 12.80 -26.81 -22.31
C TRP A 238 13.14 -28.27 -22.65
N ILE A 239 12.73 -29.23 -21.82
CA ILE A 239 12.86 -30.67 -22.12
C ILE A 239 12.08 -31.02 -23.40
N ILE A 240 10.86 -30.50 -23.57
CA ILE A 240 10.07 -30.71 -24.79
C ILE A 240 10.82 -30.15 -26.01
N CYS A 241 11.38 -28.94 -25.91
CA CYS A 241 12.18 -28.36 -26.99
C CYS A 241 13.44 -29.19 -27.27
N ALA A 242 14.09 -29.74 -26.25
CA ALA A 242 15.24 -30.63 -26.41
C ALA A 242 14.83 -31.93 -27.12
N ILE A 243 13.69 -32.54 -26.77
CA ILE A 243 13.15 -33.72 -27.46
C ILE A 243 12.87 -33.39 -28.94
N LEU A 244 12.18 -32.28 -29.23
CA LEU A 244 11.89 -31.83 -30.60
C LEU A 244 13.15 -31.54 -31.42
N THR A 245 14.22 -31.10 -30.75
CA THR A 245 15.55 -30.90 -31.34
C THR A 245 16.20 -32.23 -31.69
N VAL A 246 16.16 -33.21 -30.78
CA VAL A 246 16.74 -34.56 -31.00
C VAL A 246 15.96 -35.35 -32.05
N THR A 247 14.65 -35.16 -32.16
CA THR A 247 13.81 -35.81 -33.18
C THR A 247 13.87 -35.12 -34.54
N ASP A 248 14.72 -34.09 -34.71
CA ASP A 248 14.89 -33.27 -35.93
C ASP A 248 13.57 -32.78 -36.55
N THR A 249 12.56 -32.55 -35.71
CA THR A 249 11.27 -31.99 -36.13
C THR A 249 11.34 -30.50 -36.44
N LEU A 250 12.33 -29.81 -35.89
CA LEU A 250 12.58 -28.38 -36.10
C LEU A 250 13.76 -28.19 -37.06
N PRO A 251 13.67 -27.31 -38.07
CA PRO A 251 14.77 -27.09 -39.02
C PRO A 251 16.01 -26.54 -38.33
N PHE A 252 17.19 -26.83 -38.89
CA PHE A 252 18.45 -26.33 -38.34
C PHE A 252 18.46 -24.80 -38.28
N GLY A 253 18.86 -24.25 -37.14
CA GLY A 253 18.84 -22.80 -36.88
C GLY A 253 17.50 -22.23 -36.40
N HIS A 254 16.46 -23.06 -36.19
CA HIS A 254 15.19 -22.58 -35.65
C HIS A 254 15.36 -22.05 -34.20
N PRO A 255 14.79 -20.87 -33.83
CA PRO A 255 14.92 -20.27 -32.49
C PRO A 255 14.41 -21.14 -31.32
N ALA A 256 13.59 -22.14 -31.64
CA ALA A 256 13.06 -23.12 -30.70
C ALA A 256 14.04 -24.29 -30.38
N ARG A 257 15.12 -24.47 -31.17
CA ARG A 257 16.07 -25.56 -30.96
C ARG A 257 17.02 -25.27 -29.81
N SER A 258 17.24 -26.28 -28.97
CA SER A 258 18.08 -26.17 -27.76
C SER A 258 19.60 -26.27 -28.05
N ASP A 259 20.00 -26.69 -29.25
CA ASP A 259 21.40 -26.83 -29.67
C ASP A 259 22.00 -25.54 -30.26
N SER A 260 21.16 -24.63 -30.73
CA SER A 260 21.53 -23.38 -31.41
C SER A 260 22.51 -22.50 -30.62
N LYS A 261 22.34 -22.42 -29.30
CA LYS A 261 23.09 -21.51 -28.40
C LYS A 261 24.10 -22.24 -27.51
N LEU A 262 24.39 -23.53 -27.77
CA LEU A 262 25.26 -24.35 -26.92
C LEU A 262 26.71 -23.85 -26.88
N ARG A 263 27.17 -23.20 -27.95
CA ARG A 263 28.50 -22.55 -28.03
C ARG A 263 28.72 -21.54 -26.89
N ILE A 264 27.66 -20.83 -26.49
CA ILE A 264 27.73 -19.81 -25.42
C ILE A 264 28.16 -20.43 -24.09
N ILE A 265 27.69 -21.64 -23.75
CA ILE A 265 28.13 -22.32 -22.53
C ILE A 265 29.62 -22.67 -22.59
N ASN A 266 30.10 -23.14 -23.73
CA ASN A 266 31.50 -23.56 -23.88
C ASN A 266 32.44 -22.36 -23.79
N ASP A 267 32.10 -21.27 -24.48
CA ASP A 267 32.93 -20.07 -24.57
C ASP A 267 32.86 -19.20 -23.31
N SER A 268 31.81 -19.34 -22.49
CA SER A 268 31.68 -18.59 -21.25
C SER A 268 32.65 -19.08 -20.15
N PRO A 269 33.38 -18.19 -19.47
CA PRO A 269 34.25 -18.55 -18.35
C PRO A 269 33.44 -19.08 -17.16
N TRP A 270 34.05 -19.95 -16.36
CA TRP A 270 33.43 -20.48 -15.14
C TRP A 270 33.21 -19.39 -14.07
N PHE A 271 34.22 -18.57 -13.84
CA PHE A 271 34.21 -17.52 -12.82
C PHE A 271 34.55 -16.18 -13.45
N ARG A 272 33.71 -15.18 -13.20
CA ARG A 272 33.94 -13.78 -13.56
C ARG A 272 33.24 -12.92 -12.53
N VAL A 273 33.97 -12.05 -11.85
CA VAL A 273 33.39 -11.10 -10.90
C VAL A 273 32.98 -9.84 -11.67
N PRO A 274 31.68 -9.48 -11.69
CA PRO A 274 31.24 -8.20 -12.25
C PRO A 274 31.86 -7.03 -11.47
N TYR A 275 32.32 -6.00 -12.17
CA TYR A 275 32.98 -4.84 -11.58
C TYR A 275 32.48 -3.52 -12.23
N PRO A 276 32.57 -2.37 -11.53
CA PRO A 276 32.07 -1.10 -12.06
C PRO A 276 32.90 -0.65 -13.26
N GLY A 277 32.23 -0.11 -14.27
CA GLY A 277 32.88 0.35 -15.51
C GLY A 277 33.41 -0.77 -16.41
N GLN A 278 32.91 -2.01 -16.27
CA GLN A 278 33.38 -3.16 -17.06
C GLN A 278 33.20 -3.01 -18.58
N TRP A 279 32.33 -2.11 -19.02
CA TRP A 279 32.12 -1.81 -20.44
C TRP A 279 32.92 -0.60 -20.92
N GLY A 280 33.62 0.11 -20.03
CA GLY A 280 34.28 1.39 -20.26
C GLY A 280 33.71 2.51 -19.39
N VAL A 281 34.20 3.74 -19.57
CA VAL A 281 33.74 4.92 -18.81
C VAL A 281 32.30 5.27 -19.25
N PRO A 282 31.34 5.42 -18.32
CA PRO A 282 29.97 5.82 -18.65
C PRO A 282 29.92 7.17 -19.36
N THR A 283 29.09 7.28 -20.40
CA THR A 283 28.82 8.55 -21.09
C THR A 283 27.44 9.05 -20.69
N VAL A 284 27.24 10.36 -20.74
CA VAL A 284 26.00 10.99 -20.26
C VAL A 284 25.55 12.04 -21.26
N THR A 285 24.35 11.85 -21.80
CA THR A 285 23.63 12.89 -22.56
C THR A 285 22.44 13.42 -21.76
N LEU A 286 22.09 14.69 -21.98
CA LEU A 286 20.94 15.31 -21.30
C LEU A 286 19.62 14.60 -21.65
N SER A 287 19.43 14.21 -22.91
CA SER A 287 18.27 13.43 -23.37
C SER A 287 18.21 12.05 -22.72
N GLY A 288 19.36 11.39 -22.56
CA GLY A 288 19.45 10.11 -21.85
C GLY A 288 19.05 10.24 -20.38
N VAL A 289 19.60 11.22 -19.65
CA VAL A 289 19.29 11.43 -18.22
C VAL A 289 17.82 11.77 -18.00
N LEU A 290 17.27 12.72 -18.76
CA LEU A 290 15.86 13.10 -18.63
C LEU A 290 14.92 11.98 -19.08
N GLY A 291 15.31 11.19 -20.09
CA GLY A 291 14.58 9.98 -20.45
C GLY A 291 14.56 8.94 -19.34
N MET A 292 15.72 8.63 -18.76
CA MET A 292 15.82 7.67 -17.65
C MET A 292 15.16 8.17 -16.36
N LEU A 293 15.01 9.49 -16.18
CA LEU A 293 14.25 10.07 -15.08
C LEU A 293 12.79 9.61 -15.08
N ALA A 294 12.20 9.39 -16.26
CA ALA A 294 10.87 8.81 -16.38
C ALA A 294 10.78 7.42 -15.73
N GLY A 295 11.78 6.56 -16.01
CA GLY A 295 11.88 5.23 -15.42
C GLY A 295 12.07 5.29 -13.90
N VAL A 296 12.93 6.20 -13.43
CA VAL A 296 13.14 6.46 -11.99
C VAL A 296 11.85 6.85 -11.27
N LEU A 297 11.09 7.80 -11.83
CA LEU A 297 9.83 8.25 -11.25
C LEU A 297 8.79 7.14 -11.23
N ALA A 298 8.68 6.39 -12.33
CA ALA A 298 7.81 5.23 -12.42
C ALA A 298 8.12 4.17 -11.35
N CYS A 299 9.40 3.81 -11.20
CA CYS A 299 9.84 2.85 -10.17
C CYS A 299 9.50 3.36 -8.76
N THR A 300 9.70 4.65 -8.51
CA THR A 300 9.37 5.25 -7.21
C THR A 300 7.88 5.09 -6.89
N VAL A 301 6.99 5.37 -7.86
CA VAL A 301 5.53 5.19 -7.70
C VAL A 301 5.16 3.72 -7.51
N GLU A 302 5.78 2.83 -8.28
CA GLU A 302 5.57 1.39 -8.20
C GLU A 302 5.98 0.83 -6.82
N SER A 303 7.17 1.15 -6.33
CA SER A 303 7.66 0.72 -5.02
C SER A 303 6.84 1.23 -3.85
N ILE A 304 6.34 2.47 -3.92
CA ILE A 304 5.43 3.04 -2.91
C ILE A 304 4.19 2.16 -2.71
N SER A 305 3.68 1.55 -3.79
CA SER A 305 2.50 0.69 -3.71
C SER A 305 2.80 -0.69 -3.09
N TYR A 306 4.04 -1.18 -3.22
CA TYR A 306 4.44 -2.50 -2.72
C TYR A 306 4.78 -2.53 -1.23
N TYR A 307 5.28 -1.43 -0.65
CA TYR A 307 5.76 -1.47 0.74
C TYR A 307 4.64 -1.77 1.75
N PRO A 308 3.46 -1.09 1.72
CA PRO A 308 2.35 -1.41 2.63
C PRO A 308 1.78 -2.81 2.39
N THR A 309 1.60 -3.18 1.12
CA THR A 309 1.11 -4.50 0.71
C THR A 309 1.99 -5.62 1.26
N THR A 310 3.32 -5.47 1.16
CA THR A 310 4.27 -6.45 1.68
C THR A 310 4.25 -6.51 3.19
N ALA A 311 4.21 -5.36 3.88
CA ALA A 311 4.14 -5.31 5.34
C ALA A 311 2.92 -6.10 5.84
N ARG A 312 1.75 -5.88 5.23
CA ARG A 312 0.52 -6.62 5.53
C ARG A 312 0.66 -8.13 5.28
N MET A 313 1.21 -8.54 4.15
CA MET A 313 1.41 -9.96 3.82
C MET A 313 2.38 -10.67 4.77
N CYS A 314 3.32 -9.94 5.37
CA CYS A 314 4.32 -10.47 6.30
C CYS A 314 3.92 -10.36 7.78
N GLY A 315 2.71 -9.87 8.08
CA GLY A 315 2.26 -9.62 9.45
C GLY A 315 3.04 -8.52 10.17
N ALA A 316 3.71 -7.65 9.41
CA ALA A 316 4.47 -6.53 9.93
C ALA A 316 3.56 -5.29 10.12
N PRO A 317 3.88 -4.40 11.08
CA PRO A 317 3.20 -3.10 11.16
C PRO A 317 3.45 -2.29 9.88
N PRO A 318 2.56 -1.33 9.57
CA PRO A 318 2.67 -0.51 8.37
C PRO A 318 4.01 0.23 8.38
N PRO A 319 4.68 0.35 7.22
CA PRO A 319 5.98 0.98 7.17
C PRO A 319 5.83 2.48 7.45
N PRO A 320 6.50 3.01 8.50
CA PRO A 320 6.49 4.43 8.77
C PRO A 320 7.17 5.21 7.64
N VAL A 321 6.83 6.49 7.49
CA VAL A 321 7.36 7.35 6.40
C VAL A 321 8.89 7.32 6.32
N HIS A 322 9.59 7.26 7.45
CA HIS A 322 11.06 7.18 7.46
C HIS A 322 11.60 5.87 6.87
N ALA A 323 10.89 4.76 7.03
CA ALA A 323 11.24 3.47 6.43
C ALA A 323 10.96 3.46 4.92
N ILE A 324 9.88 4.12 4.48
CA ILE A 324 9.56 4.33 3.06
C ILE A 324 10.64 5.21 2.40
N ASN A 325 10.93 6.37 2.97
CA ASN A 325 11.98 7.30 2.52
C ASN A 325 13.34 6.60 2.37
N ARG A 326 13.71 5.82 3.38
CA ARG A 326 14.94 5.03 3.38
C ARG A 326 14.94 3.92 2.34
N GLY A 327 13.80 3.23 2.16
CA GLY A 327 13.60 2.23 1.13
C GLY A 327 13.82 2.77 -0.28
N ILE A 328 13.19 3.91 -0.60
CA ILE A 328 13.34 4.59 -1.90
C ILE A 328 14.76 5.14 -2.09
N GLY A 329 15.38 5.66 -1.03
CA GLY A 329 16.76 6.15 -1.09
C GLY A 329 17.78 5.03 -1.39
N ILE A 330 17.63 3.87 -0.75
CA ILE A 330 18.48 2.69 -1.01
C ILE A 330 18.19 2.09 -2.39
N GLU A 331 16.93 2.06 -2.83
CA GLU A 331 16.57 1.66 -4.20
C GLU A 331 17.24 2.56 -5.24
N GLY A 332 17.22 3.88 -5.04
CA GLY A 332 17.95 4.84 -5.87
C GLY A 332 19.46 4.59 -5.87
N LEU A 333 20.06 4.30 -4.72
CA LEU A 333 21.48 3.90 -4.65
C LEU A 333 21.72 2.60 -5.40
N GLY A 334 20.79 1.66 -5.34
CA GLY A 334 20.83 0.41 -6.09
C GLY A 334 20.81 0.63 -7.59
N THR A 335 19.93 1.51 -8.06
CA THR A 335 19.84 1.92 -9.47
C THR A 335 21.13 2.59 -9.93
N MET A 336 21.73 3.45 -9.09
CA MET A 336 23.02 4.05 -9.36
C MET A 336 24.12 2.99 -9.49
N LEU A 337 24.19 2.03 -8.55
CA LEU A 337 25.15 0.93 -8.60
C LEU A 337 24.95 0.04 -9.85
N ALA A 338 23.71 -0.21 -10.24
CA ALA A 338 23.36 -0.96 -11.45
C ALA A 338 23.84 -0.26 -12.72
N GLY A 339 23.63 1.05 -12.82
CA GLY A 339 24.21 1.88 -13.87
C GLY A 339 25.75 1.79 -13.88
N LEU A 340 26.41 1.94 -12.73
CA LEU A 340 27.88 1.90 -12.64
C LEU A 340 28.49 0.52 -12.97
N TRP A 341 27.85 -0.58 -12.56
CA TRP A 341 28.24 -1.95 -12.95
C TRP A 341 27.91 -2.27 -14.40
N GLY A 342 27.10 -1.45 -15.06
CA GLY A 342 26.67 -1.68 -16.42
C GLY A 342 25.77 -2.91 -16.52
N SER A 343 24.74 -3.00 -15.68
CA SER A 343 23.63 -3.95 -15.89
C SER A 343 22.74 -3.55 -17.07
N GLY A 344 22.78 -2.26 -17.47
CA GLY A 344 21.97 -1.70 -18.55
C GLY A 344 20.50 -1.47 -18.15
N ASN A 345 20.19 -1.62 -16.86
CA ASN A 345 18.85 -1.42 -16.31
C ASN A 345 18.93 -0.95 -14.85
N GLY A 346 17.96 -0.13 -14.42
CA GLY A 346 17.80 0.31 -13.03
C GLY A 346 17.18 -0.76 -12.12
N THR A 347 17.20 -0.56 -10.81
CA THR A 347 16.61 -1.52 -9.85
C THR A 347 15.27 -1.03 -9.33
N ASN A 348 14.34 -1.96 -9.10
CA ASN A 348 13.05 -1.73 -8.46
C ASN A 348 12.65 -2.93 -7.58
N THR A 349 11.65 -2.73 -6.73
CA THR A 349 11.00 -3.80 -5.97
C THR A 349 10.22 -4.75 -6.88
N PHE A 350 10.52 -6.06 -6.84
CA PHE A 350 9.77 -7.05 -7.63
C PHE A 350 8.40 -7.37 -7.03
N GLY A 351 7.34 -7.05 -7.78
CA GLY A 351 5.95 -7.42 -7.44
C GLY A 351 5.72 -8.93 -7.39
N GLU A 352 6.45 -9.72 -8.18
CA GLU A 352 6.38 -11.19 -8.17
C GLU A 352 6.83 -11.78 -6.83
N ASN A 353 7.83 -11.16 -6.20
CA ASN A 353 8.25 -11.55 -4.85
C ASN A 353 7.15 -11.25 -3.83
N VAL A 354 6.51 -10.09 -3.93
CA VAL A 354 5.37 -9.71 -3.07
C VAL A 354 4.23 -10.72 -3.20
N GLY A 355 3.85 -11.06 -4.45
CA GLY A 355 2.85 -12.10 -4.71
C GLY A 355 3.26 -13.48 -4.19
N THR A 356 4.53 -13.85 -4.33
CA THR A 356 5.07 -15.12 -3.81
C THR A 356 4.95 -15.18 -2.29
N ILE A 357 5.24 -14.09 -1.56
CA ILE A 357 5.07 -14.03 -0.10
C ILE A 357 3.60 -14.25 0.28
N GLY A 358 2.67 -13.62 -0.45
CA GLY A 358 1.23 -13.75 -0.22
C GLY A 358 0.72 -15.19 -0.32
N VAL A 359 1.30 -15.99 -1.23
CA VAL A 359 0.95 -17.40 -1.44
C VAL A 359 1.71 -18.33 -0.50
N THR A 360 3.03 -18.18 -0.40
CA THR A 360 3.89 -19.07 0.39
C THR A 360 3.75 -18.88 1.90
N LYS A 361 3.22 -17.74 2.35
CA LYS A 361 3.12 -17.36 3.77
C LYS A 361 4.48 -17.31 4.47
N VAL A 362 5.56 -17.11 3.70
CA VAL A 362 6.93 -16.95 4.21
C VAL A 362 7.35 -15.49 4.02
N GLY A 363 7.18 -14.69 5.06
CA GLY A 363 7.56 -13.27 5.11
C GLY A 363 8.92 -13.00 5.76
N SER A 364 9.71 -14.02 6.09
CA SER A 364 10.96 -13.86 6.83
C SER A 364 12.04 -13.14 6.02
N ARG A 365 12.63 -12.10 6.61
CA ARG A 365 13.75 -11.34 6.00
C ARG A 365 15.01 -12.17 5.82
N ARG A 366 15.23 -13.16 6.69
CA ARG A 366 16.41 -14.02 6.63
C ARG A 366 16.41 -14.89 5.39
N VAL A 367 15.23 -15.34 4.96
CA VAL A 367 15.04 -16.11 3.72
C VAL A 367 15.49 -15.28 2.52
N ILE A 368 15.06 -14.02 2.44
CA ILE A 368 15.47 -13.13 1.35
C ILE A 368 16.97 -12.80 1.41
N GLN A 369 17.56 -12.63 2.60
CA GLN A 369 19.02 -12.44 2.74
C GLN A 369 19.83 -13.64 2.25
N TRP A 370 19.35 -14.87 2.50
CA TRP A 370 19.94 -16.08 1.92
C TRP A 370 19.79 -16.11 0.40
N ALA A 371 18.66 -15.65 -0.14
CA ALA A 371 18.47 -15.52 -1.58
C ALA A 371 19.48 -14.53 -2.18
N CYS A 372 19.76 -13.41 -1.50
CA CYS A 372 20.78 -12.44 -1.93
C CYS A 372 22.16 -13.09 -2.06
N PHE A 373 22.55 -13.92 -1.08
CA PHE A 373 23.82 -14.62 -1.11
C PHE A 373 23.91 -15.58 -2.30
N LEU A 374 22.83 -16.32 -2.59
CA LEU A 374 22.75 -17.18 -3.78
C LEU A 374 22.88 -16.38 -5.07
N MET A 375 22.22 -15.24 -5.18
CA MET A 375 22.28 -14.36 -6.35
C MET A 375 23.68 -13.79 -6.57
N ILE A 376 24.36 -13.34 -5.51
CA ILE A 376 25.74 -12.84 -5.59
C ILE A 376 26.67 -13.96 -6.05
N LEU A 377 26.58 -15.15 -5.43
CA LEU A 377 27.39 -16.31 -5.81
C LEU A 377 27.18 -16.68 -7.28
N GLN A 378 25.93 -16.71 -7.72
CA GLN A 378 25.57 -17.04 -9.08
C GLN A 378 26.02 -15.99 -10.10
N GLY A 379 25.94 -14.71 -9.75
CA GLY A 379 26.44 -13.62 -10.59
C GLY A 379 27.95 -13.70 -10.85
N VAL A 380 28.69 -14.36 -9.95
CA VAL A 380 30.13 -14.66 -10.13
C VAL A 380 30.35 -15.90 -11.03
N ILE A 381 29.38 -16.82 -11.08
CA ILE A 381 29.44 -18.04 -11.88
C ILE A 381 28.80 -17.79 -13.26
N SER A 382 29.57 -17.23 -14.20
CA SER A 382 29.04 -16.81 -15.51
C SER A 382 28.45 -17.94 -16.36
N LYS A 383 28.90 -19.19 -16.20
CA LYS A 383 28.27 -20.34 -16.88
C LYS A 383 26.80 -20.51 -16.50
N PHE A 384 26.41 -20.14 -15.28
CA PHE A 384 25.01 -20.20 -14.89
C PHE A 384 24.18 -19.13 -15.63
N GLY A 385 24.76 -17.95 -15.89
CA GLY A 385 24.17 -16.96 -16.80
C GLY A 385 24.02 -17.48 -18.23
N ALA A 386 24.99 -18.26 -18.72
CA ALA A 386 24.93 -18.87 -20.05
C ALA A 386 23.81 -19.92 -20.20
N VAL A 387 23.52 -20.69 -19.13
CA VAL A 387 22.41 -21.65 -19.11
C VAL A 387 21.06 -20.97 -19.39
N PHE A 388 20.84 -19.76 -18.86
CA PHE A 388 19.59 -19.02 -19.11
C PHE A 388 19.45 -18.48 -20.52
N ILE A 389 20.55 -18.25 -21.24
CA ILE A 389 20.50 -17.75 -22.62
C ILE A 389 20.04 -18.84 -23.59
N ILE A 390 20.28 -20.10 -23.26
CA ILE A 390 19.89 -21.23 -24.09
C ILE A 390 18.39 -21.52 -23.98
N ILE A 391 17.68 -20.87 -23.05
CA ILE A 391 16.21 -20.95 -23.02
C ILE A 391 15.67 -20.54 -24.40
N PRO A 392 14.95 -21.43 -25.10
CA PRO A 392 14.39 -21.13 -26.40
C PRO A 392 13.45 -19.91 -26.37
N GLU A 393 13.55 -19.06 -27.39
CA GLU A 393 12.80 -17.80 -27.47
C GLU A 393 11.27 -17.95 -27.41
N PRO A 394 10.65 -18.97 -28.04
CA PRO A 394 9.20 -19.17 -27.90
C PRO A 394 8.76 -19.43 -26.44
N ILE A 395 9.60 -20.07 -25.62
CA ILE A 395 9.31 -20.26 -24.19
C ILE A 395 9.34 -18.90 -23.50
N VAL A 396 10.38 -18.10 -23.77
CA VAL A 396 10.51 -16.74 -23.26
C VAL A 396 9.30 -15.88 -23.65
N GLY A 397 8.84 -15.95 -24.90
CA GLY A 397 7.62 -15.27 -25.36
C GLY A 397 6.36 -15.71 -24.61
N GLY A 398 6.20 -17.01 -24.35
CA GLY A 398 5.11 -17.52 -23.50
C GLY A 398 5.12 -16.97 -22.08
N ILE A 399 6.32 -16.84 -21.48
CA ILE A 399 6.51 -16.23 -20.16
C ILE A 399 6.14 -14.73 -20.21
N PHE A 400 6.58 -14.00 -21.23
CA PHE A 400 6.32 -12.56 -21.38
C PHE A 400 4.81 -12.28 -21.46
N CYS A 401 4.05 -13.10 -22.18
CA CYS A 401 2.60 -12.96 -22.26
C CYS A 401 1.92 -13.02 -20.88
N VAL A 402 2.34 -13.95 -20.00
CA VAL A 402 1.76 -14.06 -18.65
C VAL A 402 2.29 -12.97 -17.73
N MET A 403 3.61 -12.72 -17.74
CA MET A 403 4.25 -11.76 -16.84
C MET A 403 3.80 -10.32 -17.10
N PHE A 404 3.80 -9.85 -18.35
CA PHE A 404 3.33 -8.50 -18.67
C PHE A 404 1.83 -8.33 -18.41
N GLY A 405 1.03 -9.38 -18.62
CA GLY A 405 -0.37 -9.42 -18.25
C GLY A 405 -0.59 -9.27 -16.74
N MET A 406 0.19 -9.99 -15.92
CA MET A 406 0.15 -9.88 -14.46
C MET A 406 0.60 -8.50 -13.96
N ILE A 407 1.64 -7.90 -14.53
CA ILE A 407 2.08 -6.53 -14.20
C ILE A 407 0.95 -5.53 -14.49
N CYS A 408 0.30 -5.65 -15.65
CA CYS A 408 -0.85 -4.84 -16.00
C CYS A 408 -1.98 -4.97 -14.96
N ALA A 409 -2.31 -6.21 -14.57
CA ALA A 409 -3.33 -6.51 -13.58
C ALA A 409 -3.00 -5.95 -12.18
N PHE A 410 -1.72 -5.98 -11.75
CA PHE A 410 -1.30 -5.35 -10.50
C PHE A 410 -1.50 -3.83 -10.53
N GLY A 411 -1.17 -3.16 -11.64
CA GLY A 411 -1.47 -1.74 -11.80
C GLY A 411 -2.98 -1.45 -11.70
N LEU A 412 -3.81 -2.30 -12.31
CA LEU A 412 -5.27 -2.18 -12.25
C LEU A 412 -5.83 -2.49 -10.86
N SER A 413 -5.14 -3.25 -10.03
CA SER A 413 -5.61 -3.59 -8.68
C SER A 413 -5.81 -2.36 -7.80
N ALA A 414 -5.05 -1.27 -8.03
CA ALA A 414 -5.25 0.00 -7.34
C ALA A 414 -6.63 0.65 -7.62
N LEU A 415 -7.34 0.21 -8.66
CA LEU A 415 -8.74 0.61 -8.90
C LEU A 415 -9.70 0.12 -7.82
N GLN A 416 -9.32 -0.88 -7.00
CA GLN A 416 -10.15 -1.32 -5.87
C GLN A 416 -10.42 -0.20 -4.85
N TYR A 417 -9.56 0.83 -4.82
CA TYR A 417 -9.71 1.98 -3.94
C TYR A 417 -10.54 3.10 -4.57
N VAL A 418 -10.78 3.08 -5.88
CA VAL A 418 -11.39 4.17 -6.64
C VAL A 418 -12.87 3.91 -6.89
N ASN A 419 -13.72 4.93 -6.78
CA ASN A 419 -15.12 4.80 -7.17
C ASN A 419 -15.27 4.83 -8.71
N LEU A 420 -15.46 3.66 -9.31
CA LEU A 420 -15.63 3.50 -10.76
C LEU A 420 -17.03 3.87 -11.28
N ASN A 421 -17.99 4.17 -10.41
CA ASN A 421 -19.31 4.67 -10.84
C ASN A 421 -19.28 6.15 -11.24
N SER A 422 -18.20 6.87 -10.92
CA SER A 422 -18.03 8.27 -11.27
C SER A 422 -17.53 8.43 -12.71
N SER A 423 -18.30 9.17 -13.53
CA SER A 423 -17.92 9.49 -14.91
C SER A 423 -16.59 10.26 -15.00
N ARG A 424 -16.29 11.11 -14.02
CA ARG A 424 -15.00 11.80 -13.87
C ARG A 424 -13.84 10.81 -13.83
N ASN A 425 -13.92 9.84 -12.94
CA ASN A 425 -12.84 8.88 -12.71
C ASN A 425 -12.65 7.96 -13.92
N LEU A 426 -13.75 7.50 -14.53
CA LEU A 426 -13.71 6.72 -15.76
C LEU A 426 -13.06 7.50 -16.92
N PHE A 427 -13.36 8.79 -17.07
CA PHE A 427 -12.75 9.64 -18.09
C PHE A 427 -11.25 9.81 -17.86
N ILE A 428 -10.83 10.15 -16.64
CA ILE A 428 -9.41 10.29 -16.27
C ILE A 428 -8.65 9.00 -16.57
N LEU A 429 -9.19 7.87 -16.11
CA LEU A 429 -8.59 6.55 -16.30
C LEU A 429 -8.49 6.18 -17.79
N GLY A 430 -9.59 6.31 -18.54
CA GLY A 430 -9.63 5.95 -19.96
C GLY A 430 -8.65 6.79 -20.79
N LEU A 431 -8.61 8.10 -20.57
CA LEU A 431 -7.73 9.00 -21.29
C LEU A 431 -6.25 8.77 -20.92
N SER A 432 -5.93 8.62 -19.63
CA SER A 432 -4.56 8.39 -19.14
C SER A 432 -4.00 7.01 -19.50
N MET A 433 -4.85 6.01 -19.78
CA MET A 433 -4.42 4.70 -20.29
C MET A 433 -4.25 4.67 -21.80
N PHE A 434 -5.21 5.21 -22.56
CA PHE A 434 -5.22 5.03 -24.02
C PHE A 434 -4.35 6.05 -24.76
N PHE A 435 -4.41 7.33 -24.39
CA PHE A 435 -3.69 8.39 -25.11
C PHE A 435 -2.16 8.19 -25.13
N PRO A 436 -1.48 7.78 -24.05
CA PRO A 436 -0.04 7.55 -24.08
C PRO A 436 0.40 6.51 -25.11
N LEU A 437 -0.37 5.43 -25.28
CA LEU A 437 -0.09 4.39 -26.27
C LEU A 437 -0.22 4.91 -27.71
N VAL A 438 -1.20 5.78 -27.95
CA VAL A 438 -1.40 6.42 -29.26
C VAL A 438 -0.26 7.40 -29.54
N LEU A 439 0.06 8.26 -28.57
CA LEU A 439 1.08 9.29 -28.72
C LEU A 439 2.47 8.70 -28.94
N SER A 440 2.87 7.74 -28.12
CA SER A 440 4.20 7.11 -28.23
C SER A 440 4.37 6.40 -29.57
N LYS A 441 3.37 5.62 -29.99
CA LYS A 441 3.40 4.89 -31.27
C LYS A 441 3.43 5.83 -32.47
N TRP A 442 2.69 6.94 -32.42
CA TRP A 442 2.73 7.95 -33.48
C TRP A 442 4.11 8.63 -33.55
N LEU A 443 4.71 8.97 -32.41
CA LEU A 443 5.97 9.68 -32.33
C LEU A 443 7.17 8.81 -32.76
N ILE A 444 7.18 7.53 -32.37
CA ILE A 444 8.18 6.54 -32.82
C ILE A 444 8.14 6.39 -34.35
N LYS A 445 6.94 6.45 -34.97
CA LYS A 445 6.77 6.35 -36.42
C LYS A 445 7.14 7.62 -37.18
N HIS A 446 7.01 8.80 -36.58
CA HIS A 446 7.26 10.10 -37.22
C HIS A 446 8.43 10.83 -36.55
N GLN A 447 9.60 10.19 -36.58
CA GLN A 447 10.83 10.77 -36.05
C GLN A 447 11.20 12.05 -36.81
N GLY A 448 11.57 13.11 -36.08
CA GLY A 448 11.94 14.41 -36.66
C GLY A 448 10.80 15.41 -36.85
N THR A 449 9.60 15.14 -36.32
CA THR A 449 8.46 16.08 -36.32
C THR A 449 8.63 17.23 -35.33
N ILE A 450 9.27 16.98 -34.19
CA ILE A 450 9.58 18.01 -33.19
C ILE A 450 10.83 18.75 -33.63
N GLN A 451 10.65 19.98 -34.11
CA GLN A 451 11.73 20.85 -34.60
C GLN A 451 11.65 22.19 -33.88
N THR A 452 12.21 22.26 -32.68
CA THR A 452 12.29 23.49 -31.87
C THR A 452 13.50 24.36 -32.26
N GLY A 453 14.38 23.85 -33.12
CA GLY A 453 15.63 24.49 -33.54
C GLY A 453 16.84 24.14 -32.67
N ASN A 454 16.65 23.36 -31.60
CA ASN A 454 17.72 22.82 -30.77
C ASN A 454 17.61 21.28 -30.70
N ALA A 455 18.59 20.59 -31.31
CA ALA A 455 18.62 19.14 -31.39
C ALA A 455 18.56 18.43 -30.02
N VAL A 456 19.09 19.06 -28.96
CA VAL A 456 19.04 18.49 -27.60
C VAL A 456 17.62 18.55 -27.05
N VAL A 457 16.94 19.68 -27.23
CA VAL A 457 15.56 19.87 -26.77
C VAL A 457 14.60 18.95 -27.54
N ASP A 458 14.82 18.82 -28.86
CA ASP A 458 14.04 17.92 -29.72
C ASP A 458 14.21 16.45 -29.30
N SER A 459 15.44 16.05 -28.94
CA SER A 459 15.72 14.71 -28.42
C SER A 459 15.05 14.49 -27.05
N VAL A 460 15.08 15.48 -26.16
CA VAL A 460 14.43 15.40 -24.84
C VAL A 460 12.92 15.22 -24.99
N PHE A 461 12.24 16.06 -25.77
CA PHE A 461 10.81 15.91 -25.99
C PHE A 461 10.45 14.59 -26.67
N THR A 462 11.23 14.17 -27.65
CA THR A 462 11.03 12.88 -28.33
C THR A 462 11.07 11.73 -27.32
N VAL A 463 12.06 11.68 -26.43
CA VAL A 463 12.17 10.61 -25.43
C VAL A 463 11.06 10.68 -24.37
N LEU A 464 10.77 11.85 -23.81
CA LEU A 464 9.75 12.01 -22.77
C LEU A 464 8.34 11.66 -23.29
N LEU A 465 7.99 12.12 -24.50
CA LEU A 465 6.68 11.87 -25.10
C LEU A 465 6.54 10.45 -25.69
N SER A 466 7.65 9.81 -26.05
CA SER A 466 7.65 8.40 -26.46
C SER A 466 7.56 7.44 -25.27
N THR A 467 7.82 7.92 -24.05
CA THR A 467 7.76 7.10 -22.83
C THR A 467 6.32 7.03 -22.32
N THR A 468 5.61 5.95 -22.67
CA THR A 468 4.19 5.72 -22.31
C THR A 468 3.91 5.86 -20.82
N ILE A 469 4.80 5.33 -19.98
CA ILE A 469 4.66 5.32 -18.52
C ILE A 469 4.61 6.75 -17.97
N LEU A 470 5.52 7.61 -18.42
CA LEU A 470 5.59 9.01 -17.98
C LEU A 470 4.36 9.78 -18.44
N VAL A 471 4.01 9.67 -19.72
CA VAL A 471 2.87 10.40 -20.27
C VAL A 471 1.58 9.97 -19.59
N GLY A 472 1.38 8.67 -19.34
CA GLY A 472 0.20 8.15 -18.64
C GLY A 472 0.13 8.59 -17.18
N GLY A 473 1.23 8.48 -16.44
CA GLY A 473 1.29 8.93 -15.05
C GLY A 473 1.10 10.43 -14.90
N LEU A 474 1.78 11.24 -15.71
CA LEU A 474 1.62 12.70 -15.70
C LEU A 474 0.21 13.12 -16.08
N LEU A 475 -0.37 12.49 -17.12
CA LEU A 475 -1.73 12.81 -17.57
C LEU A 475 -2.76 12.42 -16.51
N GLY A 476 -2.63 11.23 -15.90
CA GLY A 476 -3.48 10.78 -14.80
C GLY A 476 -3.40 11.72 -13.60
N CYS A 477 -2.19 12.08 -13.18
CA CYS A 477 -1.96 13.02 -12.08
C CYS A 477 -2.52 14.42 -12.36
N LEU A 478 -2.24 14.96 -13.55
CA LEU A 478 -2.67 16.30 -13.93
C LEU A 478 -4.19 16.39 -14.02
N LEU A 479 -4.85 15.41 -14.67
CA LEU A 479 -6.30 15.40 -14.79
C LEU A 479 -6.99 15.18 -13.44
N ASP A 480 -6.44 14.32 -12.58
CA ASP A 480 -7.03 14.08 -11.26
C ASP A 480 -6.89 15.30 -10.32
N ASN A 481 -5.85 16.13 -10.50
CA ASN A 481 -5.69 17.35 -9.71
C ASN A 481 -6.41 18.57 -10.31
N ILE A 482 -6.61 18.63 -11.63
CA ILE A 482 -7.33 19.74 -12.28
C ILE A 482 -8.84 19.56 -12.19
N ILE A 483 -9.35 18.34 -12.40
CA ILE A 483 -10.80 18.11 -12.43
C ILE A 483 -11.30 17.99 -10.98
N PRO A 484 -12.27 18.82 -10.54
CA PRO A 484 -12.77 18.79 -9.17
C PRO A 484 -13.40 17.43 -8.84
N GLY A 485 -13.12 16.89 -7.66
CA GLY A 485 -13.67 15.61 -7.21
C GLY A 485 -13.45 15.34 -5.72
N ASN A 486 -14.29 14.50 -5.12
CA ASN A 486 -14.26 14.18 -3.69
C ASN A 486 -13.10 13.23 -3.35
N ALA A 487 -12.51 13.37 -2.17
CA ALA A 487 -11.40 12.51 -1.71
C ALA A 487 -11.78 11.02 -1.65
N ARG A 488 -13.02 10.72 -1.25
CA ARG A 488 -13.60 9.36 -1.26
C ARG A 488 -13.64 8.76 -2.66
N ASP A 489 -14.17 9.50 -3.62
CA ASP A 489 -14.33 9.03 -4.99
C ASP A 489 -12.97 8.80 -5.67
N ARG A 490 -11.97 9.62 -5.33
CA ARG A 490 -10.57 9.47 -5.78
C ARG A 490 -9.84 8.28 -5.15
N GLY A 491 -10.40 7.70 -4.09
CA GLY A 491 -9.80 6.60 -3.32
C GLY A 491 -8.75 7.02 -2.31
N LEU A 492 -8.63 8.32 -2.02
CA LEU A 492 -7.62 8.86 -1.11
C LEU A 492 -7.83 8.41 0.34
N GLU A 493 -9.08 8.38 0.82
CA GLU A 493 -9.38 7.95 2.20
C GLU A 493 -9.12 6.45 2.42
N ALA A 494 -9.44 5.61 1.44
CA ALA A 494 -9.19 4.17 1.53
C ALA A 494 -7.69 3.86 1.43
N TRP A 495 -7.00 4.60 0.55
CA TRP A 495 -5.56 4.51 0.38
C TRP A 495 -4.77 5.03 1.59
N SER A 496 -5.21 6.14 2.20
CA SER A 496 -4.58 6.68 3.40
C SER A 496 -4.72 5.71 4.57
N LYS A 497 -5.90 5.11 4.76
CA LYS A 497 -6.12 4.09 5.78
C LYS A 497 -5.17 2.89 5.60
N GLU A 498 -5.01 2.37 4.39
CA GLU A 498 -4.05 1.28 4.13
C GLU A 498 -2.60 1.69 4.47
N MET A 499 -2.24 2.96 4.27
CA MET A 499 -0.94 3.52 4.67
C MET A 499 -0.83 3.83 6.19
N GLU A 500 -1.95 4.05 6.88
CA GLU A 500 -2.03 4.45 8.30
C GLU A 500 -2.19 3.29 9.28
N LEU A 501 -2.47 2.06 8.80
CA LEU A 501 -2.92 0.91 9.60
C LEU A 501 -2.05 0.54 10.83
N THR A 502 -2.23 1.26 11.93
CA THR A 502 -1.76 1.05 13.33
C THR A 502 -0.34 1.51 13.69
N SER A 503 -0.22 2.80 14.02
CA SER A 503 0.80 3.33 14.94
C SER A 503 0.52 3.02 16.42
N ASP A 504 -0.55 2.31 16.75
CA ASP A 504 -0.91 1.94 18.11
C ASP A 504 -0.14 0.70 18.61
N VAL A 505 1.19 0.75 18.51
CA VAL A 505 1.99 0.31 19.66
C VAL A 505 2.24 1.61 20.42
N THR A 506 1.25 1.97 21.24
CA THR A 506 1.41 3.02 22.24
C THR A 506 2.74 2.76 22.93
N ASP A 507 3.68 3.70 22.78
CA ASP A 507 4.68 3.97 23.80
C ASP A 507 3.88 4.16 25.08
N LYS A 508 3.70 3.09 25.85
CA LYS A 508 3.29 3.19 27.25
C LYS A 508 4.42 3.95 27.92
N LYS A 509 4.32 5.28 27.91
CA LYS A 509 4.96 6.15 28.89
C LYS A 509 4.36 5.79 30.24
N THR A 510 4.82 4.69 30.83
CA THR A 510 4.68 4.45 32.26
C THR A 510 5.71 5.33 32.96
N ASP A 511 5.20 6.07 33.94
CA ASP A 511 5.92 7.05 34.74
C ASP A 511 7.26 6.56 35.29
N GLU A 512 8.14 7.53 35.45
CA GLU A 512 9.53 7.48 35.90
C GLU A 512 9.78 6.51 37.07
N GLY A 513 10.73 5.59 36.92
CA GLY A 513 11.33 4.93 38.08
C GLY A 513 11.75 3.46 37.98
N SER A 514 12.05 2.88 36.81
CA SER A 514 12.80 1.61 36.71
C SER A 514 13.30 1.42 35.29
N GLY A 515 14.55 0.96 35.11
CA GLY A 515 15.22 0.85 33.81
C GLY A 515 14.34 0.22 32.72
N VAL A 516 14.07 1.00 31.66
CA VAL A 516 13.18 0.60 30.57
C VAL A 516 13.95 -0.27 29.57
N GLU A 517 13.52 -1.52 29.41
CA GLU A 517 13.95 -2.39 28.33
C GLU A 517 13.24 -1.96 27.04
N TYR A 518 14.02 -1.56 26.03
CA TYR A 518 13.51 -1.07 24.76
C TYR A 518 12.90 -2.20 23.91
N VAL A 519 11.62 -2.06 23.51
CA VAL A 519 10.96 -3.00 22.59
C VAL A 519 11.45 -2.71 21.16
N ARG A 520 12.15 -3.68 20.57
CA ARG A 520 12.78 -3.59 19.25
C ARG A 520 11.74 -3.36 18.14
N ASN A 521 11.80 -2.24 17.43
CA ASN A 521 10.98 -2.00 16.24
C ASN A 521 11.58 -2.75 15.03
N THR A 522 10.75 -3.44 14.25
CA THR A 522 11.14 -4.17 13.04
C THR A 522 11.87 -3.27 12.01
N PHE A 523 11.60 -1.97 12.00
CA PHE A 523 12.19 -0.98 11.07
C PHE A 523 13.47 -0.28 11.56
N ASP A 524 13.94 -0.56 12.78
CA ASP A 524 15.18 0.01 13.35
C ASP A 524 16.43 -0.46 12.61
N PHE A 525 17.59 0.16 12.78
CA PHE A 525 18.83 -0.42 12.24
C PHE A 525 19.27 -1.68 13.00
N PRO A 526 19.93 -2.65 12.34
CA PRO A 526 20.38 -3.88 12.99
C PRO A 526 21.45 -3.63 14.07
N CYS A 527 22.24 -2.57 13.95
CA CYS A 527 23.28 -2.15 14.89
C CYS A 527 23.32 -0.61 15.03
N GLY A 528 23.95 -0.10 16.10
CA GLY A 528 24.21 1.33 16.28
C GLY A 528 23.04 2.19 16.77
N MET A 529 21.87 1.60 17.03
CA MET A 529 20.68 2.33 17.47
C MET A 529 20.89 3.10 18.79
N ASN A 530 21.66 2.53 19.72
CA ASN A 530 22.00 3.17 21.00
C ASN A 530 22.82 4.47 20.80
N LEU A 531 23.63 4.54 19.75
CA LEU A 531 24.42 5.73 19.43
C LEU A 531 23.58 6.78 18.69
N LEU A 532 22.77 6.34 17.72
CA LEU A 532 21.86 7.21 16.97
C LEU A 532 20.89 7.95 17.89
N ARG A 533 20.27 7.24 18.84
CA ARG A 533 19.33 7.83 19.81
C ARG A 533 19.97 8.81 20.78
N ARG A 534 21.28 8.77 20.95
CA ARG A 534 22.02 9.72 21.80
C ARG A 534 22.13 11.11 21.14
N TRP A 535 21.99 11.20 19.82
CA TRP A 535 22.20 12.42 19.07
C TRP A 535 20.88 13.09 18.68
N LYS A 536 20.60 14.27 19.22
CA LYS A 536 19.34 14.99 19.00
C LYS A 536 19.08 15.41 17.54
N TRP A 537 20.12 15.53 16.70
CA TRP A 537 19.94 15.90 15.30
C TRP A 537 19.33 14.77 14.46
N THR A 538 19.43 13.51 14.90
CA THR A 538 18.92 12.36 14.13
C THR A 538 17.40 12.29 14.11
N SER A 539 16.71 13.04 14.97
CA SER A 539 15.24 13.15 14.93
C SER A 539 14.72 14.03 13.80
N HIS A 540 15.58 14.87 13.21
CA HIS A 540 15.20 15.79 12.13
C HIS A 540 15.49 15.21 10.74
N VAL A 541 16.14 14.04 10.67
CA VAL A 541 16.58 13.43 9.41
C VAL A 541 15.52 12.45 8.92
N PRO A 542 14.88 12.68 7.76
CA PRO A 542 13.64 12.03 7.36
C PRO A 542 13.74 10.55 7.01
N PHE A 543 14.95 9.98 6.91
CA PHE A 543 15.17 8.56 6.65
C PHE A 543 15.63 7.76 7.88
N LEU A 544 15.95 8.42 9.00
CA LEU A 544 16.42 7.75 10.22
C LEU A 544 15.24 7.21 11.04
N PRO A 545 15.39 6.05 11.72
CA PRO A 545 14.36 5.51 12.62
C PRO A 545 13.93 6.45 13.75
N THR A 546 14.80 7.37 14.15
CA THR A 546 14.50 8.40 15.16
C THR A 546 13.66 9.56 14.64
N TYR A 547 13.34 9.58 13.34
CA TYR A 547 12.59 10.66 12.72
C TYR A 547 11.20 10.78 13.33
N GLN A 548 10.96 11.91 13.98
CA GLN A 548 9.63 12.34 14.37
C GLN A 548 9.19 13.34 13.32
N LYS A 549 8.09 13.03 12.64
CA LYS A 549 7.45 14.00 11.76
C LYS A 549 7.16 15.22 12.64
N PHE A 550 7.65 16.40 12.27
CA PHE A 550 7.06 17.65 12.77
C PHE A 550 5.62 17.64 12.25
N THR A 551 4.71 16.99 12.98
CA THR A 551 3.37 17.51 13.10
C THR A 551 3.59 18.89 13.69
N ASP A 552 3.24 19.92 12.92
CA ASP A 552 2.96 21.21 13.53
C ASP A 552 2.04 20.92 14.72
N GLU A 553 2.56 21.02 15.94
CA GLU A 553 1.73 21.09 17.14
C GLU A 553 0.83 22.36 17.11
N ASN A 554 0.91 23.15 16.03
CA ASN A 554 0.02 24.27 15.70
C ASN A 554 -0.92 24.01 14.50
N ILE A 555 -0.91 22.82 13.88
CA ILE A 555 -1.91 22.37 12.87
C ILE A 555 -2.51 21.00 13.26
N VAL A 556 -2.46 20.65 14.55
CA VAL A 556 -3.30 19.58 15.11
C VAL A 556 -4.62 20.13 15.67
N ASN A 557 -4.84 21.45 15.57
CA ASN A 557 -6.08 22.08 16.03
C ASN A 557 -7.01 22.60 14.91
N ASP A 558 -6.73 22.42 13.61
CA ASP A 558 -7.64 23.02 12.60
C ASP A 558 -7.98 22.21 11.34
N GLU A 559 -7.36 21.06 11.03
CA GLU A 559 -7.87 20.19 9.95
C GLU A 559 -7.68 18.70 10.28
N ALA A 560 -8.24 18.28 11.41
CA ALA A 560 -8.80 16.95 11.53
C ALA A 560 -10.30 17.09 11.32
N VAL A 561 -10.78 16.87 10.09
CA VAL A 561 -12.16 16.40 9.87
C VAL A 561 -12.21 14.93 10.29
N GLY A 562 -11.87 14.67 11.56
CA GLY A 562 -12.55 13.69 12.35
C GLY A 562 -13.81 14.40 12.84
N VAL A 563 -14.94 13.72 12.74
CA VAL A 563 -16.17 14.11 13.41
C VAL A 563 -15.86 14.19 14.90
N VAL A 564 -15.53 15.39 15.39
CA VAL A 564 -15.60 15.73 16.81
C VAL A 564 -17.08 15.96 17.06
N LEU A 565 -17.74 14.93 17.57
CA LEU A 565 -18.86 15.13 18.46
C LEU A 565 -18.30 15.93 19.63
N GLU A 566 -18.49 17.25 19.62
CA GLU A 566 -18.32 18.05 20.81
C GLU A 566 -19.44 17.62 21.76
N GLU A 567 -19.09 16.77 22.73
CA GLU A 567 -19.88 16.61 23.94
C GLU A 567 -19.92 17.98 24.62
N VAL A 568 -21.00 18.72 24.37
CA VAL A 568 -21.43 19.82 25.23
C VAL A 568 -21.73 19.17 26.59
N ASP A 569 -20.97 19.58 27.60
CA ASP A 569 -21.32 19.40 29.01
C ASP A 569 -22.65 20.13 29.26
N CYS A 570 -23.75 19.40 29.11
CA CYS A 570 -25.08 19.82 29.51
C CYS A 570 -25.27 19.50 31.01
N ASP A 571 -24.55 20.18 31.90
CA ASP A 571 -24.99 20.32 33.30
C ASP A 571 -25.99 21.48 33.36
N ALA A 572 -27.22 21.21 32.92
CA ALA A 572 -28.38 22.00 33.29
C ALA A 572 -29.61 21.08 33.32
N ASP A 573 -29.98 20.68 34.54
CA ASP A 573 -31.24 20.01 34.85
C ASP A 573 -32.42 20.84 34.31
N VAL A 574 -33.20 20.27 33.38
CA VAL A 574 -34.57 20.73 33.10
C VAL A 574 -35.45 19.50 32.84
N GLU A 575 -36.35 19.25 33.79
CA GLU A 575 -37.48 18.33 33.70
C GLU A 575 -38.46 18.77 32.59
N ALA A 576 -39.23 17.80 32.11
CA ALA A 576 -40.09 17.87 30.92
C ALA A 576 -41.27 18.85 30.97
N ASP A 577 -41.90 18.95 29.78
CA ASP A 577 -43.27 19.36 29.43
C ASP A 577 -43.51 20.83 29.01
N ASP A 578 -43.64 21.07 27.69
CA ASP A 578 -44.83 21.68 27.08
C ASP A 578 -44.71 21.81 25.54
N ASP A 579 -45.72 21.30 24.81
CA ASP A 579 -45.90 21.44 23.37
C ASP A 579 -46.39 22.86 23.00
N ASN A 580 -45.52 23.88 22.87
CA ASN A 580 -45.91 25.17 22.22
C ASN A 580 -44.76 26.16 21.86
N ILE A 581 -43.72 25.74 21.13
CA ILE A 581 -42.65 26.65 20.67
C ILE A 581 -42.44 26.57 19.15
N GLN A 582 -42.51 27.70 18.44
CA GLN A 582 -42.22 27.80 17.01
C GLN A 582 -41.08 28.80 16.73
N TYR A 583 -40.13 28.42 15.87
CA TYR A 583 -38.91 29.18 15.58
C TYR A 583 -38.99 29.92 14.23
N HIS A 584 -38.55 31.19 14.18
CA HIS A 584 -38.43 31.95 12.92
C HIS A 584 -37.00 32.48 12.72
N LEU A 585 -36.48 32.33 11.49
CA LEU A 585 -35.14 32.73 11.05
C LEU A 585 -35.09 34.25 10.83
N TYR A 586 -34.19 34.98 11.51
CA TYR A 586 -34.18 36.45 11.46
C TYR A 586 -33.02 37.07 10.66
N ALA A 587 -31.86 36.42 10.54
CA ALA A 587 -30.79 36.87 9.64
C ALA A 587 -29.75 35.77 9.37
N VAL A 588 -29.22 35.75 8.15
CA VAL A 588 -28.05 34.96 7.76
C VAL A 588 -26.95 35.95 7.40
N ASN A 589 -25.89 36.02 8.20
CA ASN A 589 -24.72 36.81 7.86
C ASN A 589 -23.67 35.91 7.18
N ARG A 590 -23.28 36.27 5.96
CA ARG A 590 -22.65 35.34 5.01
C ARG A 590 -21.14 35.17 5.21
N ASP A 591 -20.53 35.95 6.08
CA ASP A 591 -19.07 35.97 6.25
C ASP A 591 -18.59 35.26 7.54
N ASP A 592 -19.46 35.01 8.53
CA ASP A 592 -19.10 34.37 9.80
C ASP A 592 -19.83 33.04 10.08
N ASN A 593 -20.58 32.50 9.12
CA ASN A 593 -21.26 31.19 9.22
C ASN A 593 -22.13 30.98 10.48
N THR A 594 -22.58 32.05 11.14
CA THR A 594 -23.49 31.98 12.29
C THR A 594 -24.91 32.35 11.89
N VAL A 595 -25.88 31.49 12.22
CA VAL A 595 -27.32 31.73 12.05
C VAL A 595 -27.93 31.99 13.43
N ALA A 596 -28.59 33.12 13.62
CA ALA A 596 -29.24 33.47 14.88
C ALA A 596 -30.76 33.25 14.80
N TYR A 597 -31.30 32.49 15.76
CA TYR A 597 -32.73 32.30 15.96
C TYR A 597 -33.20 33.07 17.19
N LYS A 598 -34.35 33.72 17.10
CA LYS A 598 -35.02 34.34 18.27
C LYS A 598 -36.23 33.48 18.64
N VAL A 599 -36.24 32.96 19.86
CA VAL A 599 -37.38 32.20 20.41
C VAL A 599 -38.43 33.21 20.90
N MET A 600 -39.66 33.08 20.41
CA MET A 600 -40.81 33.88 20.84
C MET A 600 -41.87 32.93 21.40
N HIS A 601 -42.28 33.17 22.65
CA HIS A 601 -43.39 32.47 23.27
C HIS A 601 -44.70 33.12 22.79
N VAL A 602 -45.58 32.37 22.12
CA VAL A 602 -46.91 32.85 21.73
C VAL A 602 -47.93 32.26 22.68
N SER A 603 -48.36 33.03 23.68
CA SER A 603 -49.54 32.68 24.46
C SER A 603 -50.79 33.09 23.68
N ASN A 604 -51.63 32.11 23.33
CA ASN A 604 -52.99 32.35 22.88
C ASN A 604 -53.81 32.93 24.05
N ASN A 605 -53.99 34.24 24.07
CA ASN A 605 -55.23 34.87 24.52
C ASN A 605 -55.32 36.30 23.96
N ASP A 606 -56.51 36.60 23.43
CA ASP A 606 -56.85 37.83 22.72
C ASP A 606 -56.79 39.12 23.56
N ARG A 607 -56.54 40.22 22.81
CA ARG A 607 -56.99 41.63 22.98
C ARG A 607 -56.11 42.69 23.72
N GLU A 608 -55.81 43.71 22.91
CA GLU A 608 -55.76 45.16 23.15
C GLU A 608 -54.48 45.84 23.73
N ASP A 609 -53.85 46.62 22.84
CA ASP A 609 -53.33 48.00 22.98
C ASP A 609 -52.45 48.41 24.18
N ASN A 610 -51.15 48.68 23.93
CA ASN A 610 -50.58 50.05 23.90
C ASN A 610 -49.03 50.11 23.93
N GLU A 611 -48.54 51.26 23.44
CA GLU A 611 -47.18 51.70 23.12
C GLU A 611 -46.12 51.80 24.25
N LEU A 612 -44.86 51.71 23.82
CA LEU A 612 -43.61 52.40 24.23
C LEU A 612 -43.37 52.88 25.69
N SER A 613 -42.15 52.64 26.23
CA SER A 613 -41.16 53.71 26.59
C SER A 613 -39.88 53.21 27.30
N ILE A 614 -38.80 53.97 27.09
CA ILE A 614 -37.42 53.82 27.60
C ILE A 614 -37.28 54.49 28.98
N ALA A 615 -36.64 53.83 29.96
CA ALA A 615 -35.90 54.48 31.06
C ALA A 615 -34.96 53.51 31.81
N THR A 616 -33.72 53.93 32.04
CA THR A 616 -32.77 53.42 33.06
C THR A 616 -32.92 54.23 34.37
N PRO A 617 -32.23 53.95 35.50
CA PRO A 617 -31.38 52.81 35.91
C PRO A 617 -31.76 52.20 37.29
N VAL A 618 -31.08 51.12 37.75
CA VAL A 618 -30.41 50.99 39.09
C VAL A 618 -30.12 49.52 39.45
N ASN A 619 -28.83 49.29 39.72
CA ASN A 619 -28.12 48.32 40.57
C ASN A 619 -28.13 46.80 40.34
N ASN A 620 -26.88 46.33 40.34
CA ASN A 620 -26.37 45.00 40.65
C ASN A 620 -26.50 43.96 39.55
N THR A 621 -25.44 43.80 38.76
CA THR A 621 -24.58 42.60 38.81
C THR A 621 -23.34 42.78 37.93
N VAL A 622 -22.27 42.12 38.35
CA VAL A 622 -20.89 42.26 37.90
C VAL A 622 -20.74 41.86 36.42
N GLN A 623 -20.33 42.80 35.58
CA GLN A 623 -19.80 42.53 34.24
C GLN A 623 -18.35 42.04 34.37
N VAL A 624 -18.09 40.81 33.93
CA VAL A 624 -16.73 40.37 33.58
C VAL A 624 -16.55 40.59 32.09
N LEU A 625 -15.84 41.67 31.75
CA LEU A 625 -15.25 41.88 30.44
C LEU A 625 -14.03 40.96 30.30
N THR A 626 -14.06 40.05 29.34
CA THR A 626 -12.85 39.34 28.88
C THR A 626 -12.38 39.99 27.59
N SER A 627 -11.08 40.32 27.52
CA SER A 627 -10.14 39.90 26.46
C SER A 627 -8.73 40.50 26.74
N PRO A 628 -7.65 40.04 26.10
CA PRO A 628 -6.88 38.90 26.61
C PRO A 628 -5.39 39.31 26.74
N LEU A 629 -4.72 38.99 27.84
CA LEU A 629 -3.27 38.77 27.88
C LEU A 629 -2.82 38.47 29.31
N ASN A 630 -2.17 37.31 29.46
CA ASN A 630 -1.37 36.89 30.61
C ASN A 630 -2.12 36.69 31.94
N GLY A 631 -2.71 35.50 32.07
CA GLY A 631 -3.18 34.98 33.35
C GLY A 631 -2.03 34.62 34.29
N GLN A 632 -1.99 35.26 35.45
CA GLN A 632 -1.46 34.69 36.69
C GLN A 632 -2.39 35.09 37.84
N LEU A 633 -3.10 34.09 38.38
CA LEU A 633 -4.07 34.25 39.46
C LEU A 633 -3.36 34.09 40.82
N TYR A 634 -3.42 35.10 41.69
CA TYR A 634 -3.08 34.96 43.12
C TYR A 634 -4.34 35.15 43.96
N VAL A 635 -4.63 34.18 44.82
CA VAL A 635 -5.70 34.25 45.82
C VAL A 635 -5.10 34.76 47.13
N LEU A 636 -5.48 35.97 47.53
CA LEU A 636 -5.22 36.49 48.89
C LEU A 636 -6.53 36.49 49.67
N SER A 637 -6.51 35.80 50.81
CA SER A 637 -7.61 35.80 51.79
C SER A 637 -7.53 37.04 52.68
N ASN A 638 -8.70 37.54 53.09
CA ASN A 638 -8.91 38.77 53.84
C ASN A 638 -8.15 38.84 55.17
N GLY A 639 -7.52 39.99 55.42
CA GLY A 639 -7.23 40.49 56.76
C GLY A 639 -7.82 41.88 56.93
N ASN A 640 -8.71 42.05 57.91
CA ASN A 640 -8.92 43.35 58.55
C ASN A 640 -7.65 43.66 59.36
N ASP A 641 -6.99 44.79 59.11
CA ASP A 641 -6.73 45.81 60.13
C ASP A 641 -5.88 46.98 59.61
N VAL A 642 -6.39 48.16 59.97
CA VAL A 642 -5.86 49.53 60.06
C VAL A 642 -4.35 49.73 59.84
N VAL A 643 -4.01 50.56 58.85
CA VAL A 643 -2.67 51.12 58.63
C VAL A 643 -2.53 52.44 59.40
N THR A 644 -1.49 52.55 60.23
CA THR A 644 -0.90 53.82 60.64
C THR A 644 0.48 53.97 60.01
N SER A 645 0.76 55.18 59.54
CA SER A 645 1.95 55.59 58.80
C SER A 645 3.24 55.47 59.60
N GLU A 646 4.34 55.05 58.97
CA GLU A 646 5.59 55.81 58.99
C GLU A 646 6.61 55.31 57.96
N SER A 647 7.38 56.27 57.46
CA SER A 647 8.29 56.23 56.33
C SER A 647 9.70 55.76 56.68
N ALA A 648 10.29 54.85 55.89
CA ALA A 648 11.76 54.80 55.69
C ALA A 648 12.15 54.01 54.42
N ARG A 649 12.92 54.67 53.54
CA ARG A 649 13.75 54.05 52.48
C ARG A 649 14.91 53.28 53.13
N VAL A 650 15.32 52.11 52.62
CA VAL A 650 16.73 51.67 52.42
C VAL A 650 16.82 50.40 51.52
N VAL A 651 17.72 50.48 50.53
CA VAL A 651 18.47 49.51 49.69
C VAL A 651 18.50 48.00 50.11
N PRO A 652 18.52 47.03 49.16
CA PRO A 652 18.60 45.60 49.50
C PRO A 652 20.02 45.16 49.89
N SER A 653 20.14 44.36 50.95
CA SER A 653 21.39 43.70 51.37
C SER A 653 21.38 42.19 51.13
N VAL A 654 22.54 41.69 50.74
CA VAL A 654 22.91 40.32 50.36
C VAL A 654 22.60 39.26 51.42
N ALA A 655 22.20 38.08 50.95
CA ALA A 655 21.84 36.88 51.70
C ALA A 655 22.96 36.32 52.60
N LYS A 656 22.59 35.80 53.78
CA LYS A 656 23.34 34.80 54.53
C LYS A 656 22.49 33.54 54.69
N LEU A 657 22.94 32.45 54.09
CA LEU A 657 22.42 31.10 54.26
C LEU A 657 22.72 30.60 55.68
N GLN A 658 21.69 30.30 56.46
CA GLN A 658 21.80 29.42 57.63
C GLN A 658 21.32 28.01 57.23
N ILE A 659 22.20 27.03 57.38
CA ILE A 659 21.89 25.61 57.15
C ILE A 659 21.36 25.04 58.46
N GLU A 660 20.06 24.74 58.52
CA GLU A 660 19.41 24.02 59.62
C GLU A 660 19.23 22.53 59.29
N GLY A 661 19.40 21.68 60.30
CA GLY A 661 19.71 20.25 60.19
C GLY A 661 18.60 19.32 59.65
N SER A 662 19.04 18.16 59.18
CA SER A 662 18.35 17.17 58.34
C SER A 662 17.14 16.41 58.95
N GLN A 663 16.66 16.73 60.14
CA GLN A 663 15.52 15.99 60.75
C GLN A 663 14.13 16.50 60.32
N ASN A 664 14.00 17.79 59.98
CA ASN A 664 12.71 18.35 59.55
C ASN A 664 12.32 18.00 58.11
N ILE A 665 13.29 17.67 57.25
CA ILE A 665 13.04 17.36 55.84
C ILE A 665 12.31 16.02 55.70
N VAL A 666 12.69 15.00 56.48
CA VAL A 666 12.12 13.65 56.42
C VAL A 666 10.66 13.60 56.88
N THR A 667 10.28 14.41 57.88
CA THR A 667 8.90 14.49 58.37
C THR A 667 7.99 15.22 57.39
N THR A 668 8.46 16.28 56.72
CA THR A 668 7.73 16.95 55.64
C THR A 668 7.55 16.09 54.39
N VAL A 669 8.55 15.26 54.03
CA VAL A 669 8.45 14.34 52.87
C VAL A 669 7.43 13.23 53.14
N LYS A 670 7.46 12.61 54.33
CA LYS A 670 6.44 11.61 54.72
C LYS A 670 5.02 12.20 54.74
N LYS A 671 4.84 13.43 55.22
CA LYS A 671 3.53 14.11 55.24
C LYS A 671 3.02 14.48 53.85
N ARG A 672 3.93 14.80 52.92
CA ARG A 672 3.62 15.11 51.52
C ARG A 672 3.24 13.86 50.73
N ASP A 673 3.95 12.75 50.95
CA ASP A 673 3.65 11.47 50.32
C ASP A 673 2.33 10.86 50.83
N GLU A 674 2.03 11.03 52.11
CA GLU A 674 0.73 10.64 52.67
C GLU A 674 -0.42 11.43 52.02
N ARG A 675 -0.24 12.74 51.82
CA ARG A 675 -1.24 13.58 51.15
C ARG A 675 -1.45 13.17 49.69
N ARG A 676 -0.38 12.79 48.98
CA ARG A 676 -0.44 12.27 47.60
C ARG A 676 -1.15 10.92 47.52
N ARG A 677 -0.90 10.02 48.47
CA ARG A 677 -1.59 8.72 48.56
C ARG A 677 -3.08 8.88 48.84
N VAL A 678 -3.44 9.80 49.74
CA VAL A 678 -4.85 10.11 50.04
C VAL A 678 -5.56 10.70 48.82
N THR A 679 -4.94 11.64 48.10
CA THR A 679 -5.53 12.18 46.86
C THR A 679 -5.66 11.13 45.77
N HIS A 680 -4.67 10.25 45.60
CA HIS A 680 -4.73 9.17 44.62
C HIS A 680 -5.84 8.16 44.96
N ASN A 681 -5.98 7.80 46.23
CA ASN A 681 -7.03 6.89 46.71
C ASN A 681 -8.44 7.50 46.54
N GLU A 682 -8.59 8.81 46.75
CA GLU A 682 -9.86 9.50 46.54
C GLU A 682 -10.23 9.58 45.05
N VAL A 683 -9.26 9.80 44.16
CA VAL A 683 -9.47 9.76 42.70
C VAL A 683 -9.88 8.37 42.24
N GLU A 684 -9.20 7.33 42.72
CA GLU A 684 -9.56 5.93 42.48
C GLU A 684 -10.97 5.59 42.99
N ARG A 685 -11.33 6.09 44.18
CA ARG A 685 -12.68 5.91 44.73
C ARG A 685 -13.74 6.54 43.82
N ARG A 686 -13.53 7.78 43.37
CA ARG A 686 -14.47 8.45 42.45
C ARG A 686 -14.56 7.77 41.09
N ARG A 687 -13.45 7.21 40.58
CA ARG A 687 -13.47 6.41 39.34
C ARG A 687 -14.31 5.15 39.53
N ARG A 688 -14.17 4.43 40.64
CA ARG A 688 -14.98 3.24 40.94
C ARG A 688 -16.46 3.58 41.12
N ASP A 689 -16.77 4.73 41.72
CA ASP A 689 -18.15 5.20 41.88
C ASP A 689 -18.75 5.57 40.52
N LYS A 690 -17.99 6.25 39.63
CA LYS A 690 -18.41 6.49 38.23
C LYS A 690 -18.65 5.18 37.48
N ILE A 691 -17.70 4.24 37.50
CA ILE A 691 -17.85 2.92 36.84
C ILE A 691 -19.11 2.20 37.36
N SER A 692 -19.38 2.27 38.66
CA SER A 692 -20.57 1.68 39.26
C SER A 692 -21.86 2.33 38.75
N ASN A 693 -21.90 3.65 38.60
CA ASN A 693 -23.04 4.37 38.02
C ASN A 693 -23.24 4.03 36.54
N TRP A 694 -22.16 3.87 35.77
CA TRP A 694 -22.25 3.46 34.36
C TRP A 694 -22.79 2.03 34.22
N ILE A 695 -22.35 1.09 35.08
CA ILE A 695 -22.89 -0.28 35.09
C ILE A 695 -24.38 -0.28 35.47
N SER A 696 -24.82 0.58 36.39
CA SER A 696 -26.24 0.73 36.73
C SER A 696 -27.06 1.34 35.59
N LYS A 697 -26.53 2.33 34.86
CA LYS A 697 -27.18 2.86 33.64
C LYS A 697 -27.29 1.79 32.54
N LEU A 698 -26.24 1.00 32.36
CA LEU A 698 -26.22 -0.12 31.40
C LEU A 698 -27.29 -1.16 31.73
N ALA A 699 -27.50 -1.48 33.02
CA ALA A 699 -28.54 -2.40 33.46
C ALA A 699 -29.96 -1.92 33.09
N ASN A 700 -30.22 -0.61 33.21
CA ASN A 700 -31.51 -0.03 32.83
C ASN A 700 -31.73 -0.07 31.31
N LEU A 701 -30.70 0.25 30.51
CA LEU A 701 -30.78 0.17 29.05
C LEU A 701 -31.02 -1.27 28.56
N LEU A 702 -30.40 -2.25 29.20
CA LEU A 702 -30.61 -3.67 28.88
C LEU A 702 -32.02 -4.15 29.26
N ALA A 703 -32.62 -3.59 30.33
CA ALA A 703 -33.98 -3.93 30.73
C ALA A 703 -35.06 -3.38 29.78
N GLU A 704 -34.78 -2.28 29.07
CA GLU A 704 -35.66 -1.71 28.04
C GLU A 704 -35.59 -2.45 26.69
N CYS A 705 -34.49 -3.16 26.42
CA CYS A 705 -34.26 -3.87 25.15
C CYS A 705 -34.77 -5.32 25.11
N ASP A 706 -35.31 -5.87 26.21
CA ASP A 706 -35.83 -7.25 26.27
C ASP A 706 -37.33 -7.28 25.86
N PRO A 707 -37.70 -7.79 24.66
CA PRO A 707 -39.05 -7.67 24.10
C PRO A 707 -40.10 -8.54 24.81
N GLU A 708 -39.71 -9.44 25.72
CA GLU A 708 -40.66 -10.28 26.47
C GLU A 708 -41.41 -9.53 27.60
N ASN A 709 -40.99 -8.31 27.96
CA ASN A 709 -41.66 -7.52 29.01
C ASN A 709 -42.77 -6.58 28.51
N VAL A 710 -43.00 -6.49 27.20
CA VAL A 710 -43.99 -5.54 26.63
C VAL A 710 -45.44 -6.03 26.79
N ASN A 711 -45.68 -7.31 27.14
CA ASN A 711 -47.03 -7.89 27.17
C ASN A 711 -47.62 -8.18 28.57
N LYS A 712 -47.15 -7.52 29.63
CA LYS A 712 -47.81 -7.59 30.96
C LYS A 712 -48.05 -6.20 31.53
N GLU A 713 -49.12 -5.56 31.06
CA GLU A 713 -49.81 -4.53 31.85
C GLU A 713 -50.38 -5.18 33.12
N GLY A 714 -49.74 -4.93 34.26
CA GLY A 714 -50.23 -5.35 35.57
C GLY A 714 -49.13 -5.90 36.45
N ASP A 715 -48.60 -5.01 37.28
CA ASP A 715 -47.91 -5.32 38.54
C ASP A 715 -46.62 -6.16 38.42
N VAL A 716 -45.49 -5.50 38.13
CA VAL A 716 -44.15 -6.10 38.26
C VAL A 716 -43.29 -5.20 39.16
N LYS A 717 -43.65 -5.15 40.44
CA LYS A 717 -42.68 -4.96 41.54
C LYS A 717 -42.42 -6.33 42.17
N SER A 718 -41.58 -7.15 41.55
CA SER A 718 -40.77 -8.17 42.24
C SER A 718 -40.03 -9.06 41.24
N ASN A 719 -38.75 -9.32 41.56
CA ASN A 719 -37.85 -10.30 40.93
C ASN A 719 -36.99 -9.82 39.75
N LEU A 720 -36.39 -8.63 39.84
CA LEU A 720 -34.98 -8.55 39.45
C LEU A 720 -34.18 -9.05 40.65
N GLU A 721 -33.62 -10.27 40.55
CA GLU A 721 -32.51 -10.64 41.43
C GLU A 721 -31.45 -9.51 41.39
N PRO A 722 -30.75 -9.23 42.50
CA PRO A 722 -29.67 -8.26 42.50
C PRO A 722 -28.56 -8.78 41.59
N GLN A 723 -28.65 -8.48 40.29
CA GLN A 723 -27.65 -8.90 39.32
C GLN A 723 -26.33 -8.25 39.74
N SER A 724 -25.36 -9.11 40.02
CA SER A 724 -23.98 -8.71 40.23
C SER A 724 -23.53 -7.79 39.09
N LYS A 725 -22.70 -6.80 39.38
CA LYS A 725 -22.08 -5.93 38.35
C LYS A 725 -21.43 -6.74 37.23
N GLY A 726 -20.90 -7.92 37.53
CA GLY A 726 -20.37 -8.86 36.53
C GLY A 726 -21.45 -9.54 35.68
N GLY A 727 -22.63 -9.81 36.23
CA GLY A 727 -23.76 -10.39 35.49
C GLY A 727 -24.38 -9.41 34.49
N ILE A 728 -24.48 -8.13 34.86
CA ILE A 728 -24.94 -7.07 33.95
C ILE A 728 -23.99 -6.93 32.75
N LEU A 729 -22.68 -6.96 33.00
CA LEU A 729 -21.67 -6.87 31.94
C LEU A 729 -21.67 -8.11 31.03
N ALA A 730 -21.91 -9.30 31.58
CA ALA A 730 -22.01 -10.53 30.78
C ALA A 730 -23.23 -10.50 29.84
N ARG A 731 -24.40 -10.08 30.35
CA ARG A 731 -25.61 -9.87 29.53
C ARG A 731 -25.41 -8.80 28.45
N ALA A 732 -24.71 -7.71 28.77
CA ALA A 732 -24.37 -6.68 27.79
C ALA A 732 -23.49 -7.24 26.67
N TYR A 733 -22.51 -8.07 27.03
CA TYR A 733 -21.60 -8.69 26.08
C TYR A 733 -22.32 -9.69 25.16
N GLU A 734 -23.22 -10.51 25.71
CA GLU A 734 -24.09 -11.39 24.92
C GLU A 734 -24.93 -10.60 23.92
N TYR A 735 -25.58 -9.51 24.35
CA TYR A 735 -26.41 -8.67 23.49
C TYR A 735 -25.61 -7.97 22.37
N ILE A 736 -24.40 -7.49 22.67
CA ILE A 736 -23.50 -6.90 21.66
C ILE A 736 -23.05 -7.95 20.65
N THR A 737 -22.81 -9.18 21.10
CA THR A 737 -22.43 -10.29 20.22
C THR A 737 -23.59 -10.65 19.30
N GLU A 738 -24.81 -10.69 19.81
CA GLU A 738 -26.02 -10.93 19.01
C GLU A 738 -26.29 -9.81 18.00
N LEU A 739 -26.14 -8.54 18.39
CA LEU A 739 -26.23 -7.40 17.47
C LEU A 739 -25.18 -7.42 16.36
N ARG A 740 -24.01 -8.01 16.62
CA ARG A 740 -22.94 -8.17 15.63
C ARG A 740 -23.23 -9.29 14.63
N GLU A 741 -23.93 -10.33 15.05
CA GLU A 741 -24.35 -11.46 14.19
C GLU A 741 -25.66 -11.18 13.42
N ALA A 742 -26.53 -10.31 13.93
CA ALA A 742 -27.77 -9.88 13.28
C ALA A 742 -27.61 -9.37 11.83
N PRO A 743 -26.62 -8.51 11.48
CA PRO A 743 -26.43 -8.05 10.10
C PRO A 743 -26.01 -9.16 9.14
N GLU A 744 -25.27 -10.20 9.60
CA GLU A 744 -24.94 -11.36 8.75
C GLU A 744 -26.18 -12.20 8.46
N LYS A 745 -27.06 -12.42 9.46
CA LYS A 745 -28.35 -13.11 9.26
C LYS A 745 -29.28 -12.31 8.35
N LEU A 746 -29.30 -10.99 8.47
CA LEU A 746 -30.09 -10.12 7.60
C LEU A 746 -29.56 -10.17 6.15
N ALA A 747 -28.24 -10.17 5.96
CA ALA A 747 -27.61 -10.32 4.65
C ALA A 747 -27.95 -11.67 4.00
N GLN A 748 -27.92 -12.76 4.76
CA GLN A 748 -28.36 -14.09 4.27
C GLN A 748 -29.83 -14.08 3.86
N SER A 749 -30.72 -13.51 4.68
CA SER A 749 -32.16 -13.44 4.34
C SER A 749 -32.44 -12.58 3.10
N LEU A 750 -31.63 -11.53 2.87
CA LEU A 750 -31.74 -10.67 1.69
C LEU A 750 -31.30 -11.43 0.42
N ASP A 751 -30.26 -12.25 0.52
CA ASP A 751 -29.75 -13.06 -0.59
C ASP A 751 -30.74 -14.18 -0.96
N GLU A 752 -31.36 -14.84 0.04
CA GLU A 752 -32.44 -15.79 -0.16
C GLU A 752 -33.68 -15.14 -0.83
N SER A 753 -34.03 -13.91 -0.42
CA SER A 753 -35.13 -13.16 -1.04
C SER A 753 -34.83 -12.78 -2.50
N ALA A 754 -33.57 -12.43 -2.81
CA ALA A 754 -33.12 -12.15 -4.17
C ALA A 754 -33.20 -13.39 -5.07
N GLN A 755 -32.77 -14.55 -4.56
CA GLN A 755 -32.87 -15.84 -5.28
C GLN A 755 -34.34 -16.20 -5.57
N LEU A 756 -35.23 -16.06 -4.58
CA LEU A 756 -36.66 -16.31 -4.76
C LEU A 756 -37.30 -15.38 -5.80
N MET A 757 -36.88 -14.11 -5.86
CA MET A 757 -37.35 -13.18 -6.91
C MET A 757 -36.91 -13.62 -8.31
N GLU A 758 -35.70 -14.15 -8.46
CA GLU A 758 -35.20 -14.66 -9.73
C GLU A 758 -35.94 -15.94 -10.17
N GLU A 759 -36.21 -16.86 -9.24
CA GLU A 759 -37.04 -18.04 -9.51
C GLU A 759 -38.46 -17.65 -9.95
N VAL A 760 -39.09 -16.67 -9.28
CA VAL A 760 -40.42 -16.16 -9.67
C VAL A 760 -40.38 -15.56 -11.08
N LYS A 761 -39.30 -14.88 -11.46
CA LYS A 761 -39.12 -14.31 -12.80
C LYS A 761 -39.00 -15.41 -13.87
N ASN A 762 -38.22 -16.46 -13.58
CA ASN A 762 -38.06 -17.61 -14.46
C ASN A 762 -39.38 -18.38 -14.63
N LEU A 763 -40.09 -18.64 -13.54
CA LEU A 763 -41.41 -19.27 -13.56
C LEU A 763 -42.42 -18.47 -14.41
N ARG A 764 -42.41 -17.13 -14.30
CA ARG A 764 -43.27 -16.27 -15.14
C ARG A 764 -42.93 -16.39 -16.62
N GLN A 765 -41.65 -16.49 -16.99
CA GLN A 765 -41.24 -16.70 -18.39
C GLN A 765 -41.74 -18.06 -18.92
N VAL A 766 -41.60 -19.13 -18.14
CA VAL A 766 -42.09 -20.46 -18.50
C VAL A 766 -43.61 -20.46 -18.69
N VAL A 767 -44.35 -19.82 -17.77
CA VAL A 767 -45.81 -19.68 -17.90
C VAL A 767 -46.21 -18.93 -19.17
N ASN A 768 -45.46 -17.88 -19.55
CA ASN A 768 -45.72 -17.14 -20.78
C ASN A 768 -45.42 -17.98 -22.03
N GLN A 769 -44.33 -18.75 -22.04
CA GLN A 769 -44.02 -19.66 -23.14
C GLN A 769 -45.11 -20.73 -23.31
N LEU A 770 -45.56 -21.35 -22.21
CA LEU A 770 -46.63 -22.35 -22.24
C LEU A 770 -47.98 -21.75 -22.71
N LYS A 771 -48.24 -20.47 -22.41
CA LYS A 771 -49.41 -19.76 -22.94
C LYS A 771 -49.31 -19.53 -24.45
N ASP A 772 -48.13 -19.19 -24.95
CA ASP A 772 -47.88 -19.01 -26.38
C ASP A 772 -47.94 -20.33 -27.15
N GLU A 773 -47.45 -21.43 -26.59
CA GLU A 773 -47.60 -22.75 -27.19
C GLU A 773 -49.07 -23.18 -27.22
N ASN A 774 -49.81 -22.97 -26.13
CA ASN A 774 -51.24 -23.23 -26.11
C ASN A 774 -52.02 -22.39 -27.13
N SER A 775 -51.64 -21.13 -27.35
CA SER A 775 -52.30 -20.29 -28.34
C SER A 775 -52.02 -20.77 -29.77
N LYS A 776 -50.78 -21.20 -30.05
CA LYS A 776 -50.40 -21.81 -31.34
C LYS A 776 -51.13 -23.12 -31.59
N LEU A 777 -51.22 -24.01 -30.60
CA LEU A 777 -51.94 -25.28 -30.69
C LEU A 777 -53.44 -25.03 -30.92
N LYS A 778 -54.05 -24.09 -30.21
CA LYS A 778 -55.47 -23.69 -30.46
C LYS A 778 -55.67 -23.17 -31.87
N ALA A 779 -54.75 -22.37 -32.40
CA ALA A 779 -54.83 -21.87 -33.78
C ALA A 779 -54.67 -22.98 -34.83
N GLN A 780 -53.87 -24.02 -34.55
CA GLN A 780 -53.73 -25.19 -35.42
C GLN A 780 -55.01 -26.03 -35.42
N ILE A 781 -55.63 -26.26 -34.27
CA ILE A 781 -56.91 -26.97 -34.16
C ILE A 781 -58.01 -26.21 -34.93
N SER A 782 -58.11 -24.88 -34.75
CA SER A 782 -59.08 -24.07 -35.49
C SER A 782 -58.89 -24.11 -37.01
N LYS A 783 -57.64 -24.18 -37.51
CA LYS A 783 -57.36 -24.36 -38.94
C LYS A 783 -57.74 -25.76 -39.44
N GLN A 784 -57.64 -26.76 -38.58
CA GLN A 784 -57.99 -28.14 -38.92
C GLN A 784 -59.51 -28.33 -39.00
N ASP A 785 -60.26 -27.65 -38.13
CA ASP A 785 -61.73 -27.61 -38.18
C ASP A 785 -62.24 -26.93 -39.46
N ASP A 786 -61.61 -25.83 -39.91
CA ASP A 786 -61.93 -25.15 -41.18
C ASP A 786 -61.63 -26.03 -42.41
N VAL A 787 -60.59 -26.86 -42.37
CA VAL A 787 -60.28 -27.81 -43.46
C VAL A 787 -61.33 -28.93 -43.53
N THR A 788 -61.80 -29.44 -42.39
CA THR A 788 -62.89 -30.44 -42.36
C THR A 788 -64.25 -29.89 -42.82
N LEU A 789 -64.53 -28.61 -42.59
CA LEU A 789 -65.73 -27.94 -43.12
C LEU A 789 -65.62 -27.59 -44.61
N GLY A 790 -64.41 -27.28 -45.09
CA GLY A 790 -64.14 -27.01 -46.50
C GLY A 790 -64.30 -28.24 -47.42
N ASP A 791 -63.87 -29.42 -46.97
CA ASP A 791 -64.02 -30.66 -47.74
C ASP A 791 -65.47 -31.21 -47.75
N SER A 792 -66.28 -30.86 -46.74
CA SER A 792 -67.72 -31.17 -46.73
C SER A 792 -68.52 -30.36 -47.76
N HIS A 793 -68.02 -29.21 -48.21
CA HIS A 793 -68.71 -28.36 -49.20
C HIS A 793 -68.28 -28.62 -50.65
N ARG A 794 -67.24 -29.43 -50.87
CA ARG A 794 -66.77 -29.81 -52.21
C ARG A 794 -67.28 -31.18 -52.69
N SER A 795 -68.04 -31.88 -51.83
CA SER A 795 -68.57 -33.22 -52.08
C SER A 795 -70.09 -33.34 -51.83
N ARG A 796 -70.83 -32.24 -52.03
CA ARG A 796 -72.30 -32.22 -52.19
C ARG A 796 -72.74 -31.32 -53.32
#